data_AF-A0AA86V6F7-F1
#
_entry.id   AF-A0AA86V6F7-F1
#
_cell.length_a   1.000
_cell.length_b   1.000
_cell.length_c   1.000
_cell.angle_alpha   90.00
_cell.angle_beta   90.00
_cell.angle_gamma   90.00
#
_symmetry.space_group_name_H-M   'P 1'
#
loop_
_entity.id
_entity.type
_entity.pdbx_description
1 polymer ?
#
loop_
_entity_poly.entity_id
_entity_poly.type
_entity_poly.pdbx_seq_one_letter_code
_entity_poly.pdbx_strand_id
1 'polypeptide(L)'
;MLGGYHSYPKALDSAAAIAVADHFLKLYQITVLEHLVQKSFERQNIKWSHQTREVRESQILGINAPNGHNLSVDTEYASQAALWGIEGLPDLGEIYPLGGSADRLGLVDPKTGECLPAAMLPYCGRTLLEGLIRDLQAREFLYFKLYKKQCITPVAIMTSSAKNNHKHVSSLCERLSWFGRGRSTFQLFEQPLVPVVGAEEGQWLVTKPFSPLSKPGGHGVIWKLAHDKGIFKWFYSQGRKGATLRQVSNVVAATDLTLLALAGIGLRQGKKLGFASCKRTSGATEGINVLMEKKSLDGNWEYGVSCIEYTEFDKYGITTGPLAPESLQEEFPANTNILYVDLPSAELVGSSKSGNSLPGMVLNTRKTIVYTDQFGRCHSVSGGRLECTMQNIADNYFNSYSSRCYNDVEDKLDTFIVYNERRRVTSSAKKKRRHGDKSLHQTPDGALLDILRNAHDLLSQCDIRLPEVEANENYVDSGPPFLILLHPALGPLWEVTKQKFYGGSVSEGSELKIEVAEFFWRNVQLNGSLIILAENVLGSTEINERGESILHYGRRCGRCKLQNVKVFNKGIDWNCCQNIYWKHDVQRSEVLQIILHGNAEFEASDVVLQGNHVFEVPDGHRLKIVPGSSGLAIQLDPINQDMMESGSWYWNYKVEGSHIRLDLIES
;
A
#
# COMPACT_ATOMS: atom_id res chain seq x y z
N MET A 1 -25.49 -6.36 -61.63
CA MET A 1 -25.89 -7.73 -61.25
C MET A 1 -24.64 -8.48 -60.80
N LEU A 2 -24.65 -8.95 -59.54
CA LEU A 2 -23.99 -10.13 -58.95
C LEU A 2 -22.52 -10.44 -59.33
N GLY A 3 -21.58 -10.69 -58.42
CA GLY A 3 -21.68 -11.06 -57.01
C GLY A 3 -20.31 -11.03 -56.32
N GLY A 4 -20.34 -11.05 -54.99
CA GLY A 4 -19.18 -10.95 -54.13
C GLY A 4 -18.54 -12.30 -53.78
N TYR A 5 -17.28 -12.21 -53.36
CA TYR A 5 -16.61 -13.19 -52.52
C TYR A 5 -15.92 -12.43 -51.37
N HIS A 6 -16.59 -12.36 -50.23
CA HIS A 6 -15.92 -12.11 -48.95
C HIS A 6 -15.41 -13.45 -48.42
N SER A 7 -14.09 -13.62 -48.43
CA SER A 7 -13.41 -14.69 -47.69
C SER A 7 -13.51 -14.40 -46.19
N TYR A 8 -14.25 -15.26 -45.49
CA TYR A 8 -14.27 -15.34 -44.02
C TYR A 8 -12.92 -15.80 -43.46
N PRO A 9 -12.44 -15.20 -42.36
CA PRO A 9 -11.68 -15.94 -41.36
C PRO A 9 -12.26 -15.64 -39.96
N LYS A 10 -13.25 -16.42 -39.49
CA LYS A 10 -13.76 -16.29 -38.11
C LYS A 10 -14.20 -17.59 -37.41
N ALA A 11 -14.21 -18.75 -38.08
CA ALA A 11 -14.76 -19.98 -37.49
C ALA A 11 -13.73 -20.84 -36.71
N LEU A 12 -12.45 -20.81 -37.08
CA LEU A 12 -11.41 -21.62 -36.43
C LEU A 12 -10.97 -21.06 -35.06
N ASP A 13 -10.95 -19.74 -34.90
CA ASP A 13 -10.66 -19.10 -33.60
C ASP A 13 -11.78 -19.31 -32.58
N SER A 14 -13.05 -19.42 -33.01
CA SER A 14 -14.16 -19.66 -32.10
C SER A 14 -14.17 -21.06 -31.50
N ALA A 15 -13.79 -22.09 -32.27
CA ALA A 15 -13.78 -23.47 -31.77
C ALA A 15 -12.68 -23.70 -30.72
N ALA A 16 -11.49 -23.13 -30.94
CA ALA A 16 -10.41 -23.16 -29.97
C ALA A 16 -10.75 -22.37 -28.70
N ALA A 17 -11.33 -21.17 -28.84
CA ALA A 17 -11.78 -20.36 -27.70
C ALA A 17 -12.90 -21.08 -26.89
N ILE A 18 -13.83 -21.74 -27.56
CA ILE A 18 -14.89 -22.54 -26.92
C ILE A 18 -14.30 -23.75 -26.20
N ALA A 19 -13.36 -24.48 -26.81
CA ALA A 19 -12.72 -25.65 -26.18
C ALA A 19 -11.88 -25.28 -24.95
N VAL A 20 -11.17 -24.15 -25.00
CA VAL A 20 -10.41 -23.61 -23.85
C VAL A 20 -11.35 -23.16 -22.73
N ALA A 21 -12.46 -22.49 -23.07
CA ALA A 21 -13.49 -22.11 -22.11
C ALA A 21 -14.15 -23.33 -21.44
N ASP A 22 -14.48 -24.37 -22.22
CA ASP A 22 -15.06 -25.62 -21.71
C ASP A 22 -14.08 -26.38 -20.77
N HIS A 23 -12.79 -26.43 -21.13
CA HIS A 23 -11.78 -27.05 -20.26
C HIS A 23 -11.61 -26.29 -18.94
N PHE A 24 -11.57 -24.96 -18.98
CA PHE A 24 -11.45 -24.13 -17.78
C PHE A 24 -12.69 -24.24 -16.88
N LEU A 25 -13.89 -24.23 -17.46
CA LEU A 25 -15.14 -24.39 -16.72
C LEU A 25 -15.26 -25.77 -16.06
N LYS A 26 -14.81 -26.83 -16.74
CA LYS A 26 -14.73 -28.18 -16.16
C LYS A 26 -13.75 -28.22 -15.00
N LEU A 27 -12.54 -27.69 -15.16
CA LEU A 27 -11.54 -27.65 -14.10
C LEU A 27 -12.06 -26.85 -12.89
N TYR A 28 -12.67 -25.70 -13.14
CA TYR A 28 -13.29 -24.88 -12.10
C TYR A 28 -14.35 -25.67 -11.31
N GLN A 29 -15.28 -26.32 -12.00
CA GLN A 29 -16.34 -27.07 -11.34
C GLN A 29 -15.79 -28.28 -10.58
N ILE A 30 -14.80 -28.99 -11.13
CA ILE A 30 -14.13 -30.10 -10.45
C ILE A 30 -13.48 -29.59 -9.15
N THR A 31 -12.69 -28.52 -9.22
CA THR A 31 -12.03 -27.95 -8.03
C THR A 31 -13.04 -27.46 -6.99
N VAL A 32 -14.15 -26.86 -7.41
CA VAL A 32 -15.24 -26.49 -6.49
C VAL A 32 -15.81 -27.72 -5.79
N LEU A 33 -16.12 -28.78 -6.53
CA LEU A 33 -16.68 -30.01 -5.97
C LEU A 33 -15.70 -30.70 -5.03
N GLU A 34 -14.41 -30.77 -5.39
CA GLU A 34 -13.35 -31.29 -4.51
C GLU A 34 -13.31 -30.54 -3.17
N HIS A 35 -13.34 -29.20 -3.19
CA HIS A 35 -13.37 -28.40 -1.97
C HIS A 35 -14.66 -28.58 -1.14
N LEU A 36 -15.82 -28.74 -1.78
CA LEU A 36 -17.09 -28.99 -1.09
C LEU A 36 -17.09 -30.37 -0.43
N VAL A 37 -16.62 -31.40 -1.14
CA VAL A 37 -16.50 -32.77 -0.63
C VAL A 37 -15.56 -32.81 0.57
N GLN A 38 -14.38 -32.19 0.47
CA GLN A 38 -13.42 -32.13 1.57
C GLN A 38 -14.04 -31.56 2.86
N LYS A 39 -14.81 -30.47 2.75
CA LYS A 39 -15.52 -29.88 3.91
C LYS A 39 -16.63 -30.74 4.47
N SER A 40 -17.33 -31.50 3.63
CA SER A 40 -18.36 -32.44 4.08
C SER A 40 -17.75 -33.56 4.94
N PHE A 41 -16.56 -34.04 4.56
CA PHE A 41 -15.80 -35.04 5.33
C PHE A 41 -15.25 -34.48 6.64
N GLU A 42 -14.75 -33.24 6.66
CA GLU A 42 -14.31 -32.54 7.88
C GLU A 42 -15.45 -32.34 8.90
N ARG A 43 -16.70 -32.17 8.43
CA ARG A 43 -17.89 -32.11 9.31
C ARG A 43 -18.32 -33.47 9.88
N GLN A 44 -17.90 -34.58 9.28
CA GLN A 44 -18.38 -35.93 9.64
C GLN A 44 -17.33 -36.79 10.38
N ASN A 45 -16.04 -36.44 10.38
CA ASN A 45 -15.01 -37.23 11.07
C ASN A 45 -13.84 -36.39 11.61
N ILE A 46 -13.68 -36.33 12.94
CA ILE A 46 -12.50 -35.76 13.63
C ILE A 46 -11.29 -36.74 13.63
N LYS A 47 -11.40 -37.94 13.04
CA LYS A 47 -10.36 -38.98 13.17
C LYS A 47 -9.75 -39.52 11.88
N TRP A 48 -10.07 -38.97 10.70
CA TRP A 48 -9.63 -39.58 9.43
C TRP A 48 -8.96 -38.66 8.41
N SER A 49 -8.51 -37.47 8.81
CA SER A 49 -7.84 -36.51 7.90
C SER A 49 -6.42 -36.90 7.48
N HIS A 50 -5.86 -37.99 8.02
CA HIS A 50 -4.49 -38.43 7.71
C HIS A 50 -4.37 -39.48 6.60
N GLN A 51 -5.43 -40.18 6.19
CA GLN A 51 -5.29 -41.37 5.33
C GLN A 51 -5.66 -41.20 3.85
N THR A 52 -6.30 -40.10 3.43
CA THR A 52 -6.71 -39.94 2.02
C THR A 52 -5.80 -39.00 1.22
N ARG A 53 -4.71 -38.52 1.82
CA ARG A 53 -3.77 -37.57 1.22
C ARG A 53 -2.48 -38.21 0.69
N GLU A 54 -2.44 -39.54 0.60
CA GLU A 54 -1.27 -40.33 0.19
C GLU A 54 -1.06 -40.43 -1.33
N VAL A 55 -1.92 -39.84 -2.15
CA VAL A 55 -1.81 -39.98 -3.61
C VAL A 55 -1.76 -38.59 -4.25
N ARG A 56 -0.54 -38.03 -4.35
CA ARG A 56 -0.05 -36.93 -5.25
C ARG A 56 0.47 -35.62 -4.62
N GLU A 57 0.51 -35.43 -3.30
CA GLU A 57 1.08 -34.20 -2.71
C GLU A 57 2.23 -34.49 -1.73
N SER A 58 3.23 -33.60 -1.72
CA SER A 58 4.33 -33.57 -0.72
C SER A 58 3.76 -33.55 0.70
N GLN A 59 4.29 -34.38 1.60
CA GLN A 59 3.82 -34.42 2.99
C GLN A 59 4.36 -33.23 3.77
N ILE A 60 3.47 -32.41 4.35
CA ILE A 60 3.86 -31.35 5.29
C ILE A 60 4.26 -32.02 6.60
N LEU A 61 5.49 -31.78 7.04
CA LEU A 61 6.08 -32.41 8.23
C LEU A 61 6.26 -31.43 9.39
N GLY A 62 6.38 -30.12 9.10
CA GLY A 62 6.56 -29.09 10.13
C GLY A 62 6.05 -27.72 9.68
N ILE A 63 5.52 -26.97 10.65
CA ILE A 63 5.09 -25.57 10.51
C ILE A 63 5.65 -24.83 11.72
N ASN A 64 6.62 -23.94 11.49
CA ASN A 64 7.31 -23.19 12.55
C ASN A 64 7.21 -21.69 12.27
N ALA A 65 7.40 -20.88 13.32
CA ALA A 65 7.60 -19.45 13.15
C ALA A 65 8.86 -19.19 12.29
N PRO A 66 8.78 -18.38 11.23
CA PRO A 66 9.94 -18.11 10.40
C PRO A 66 10.88 -17.12 11.09
N ASN A 67 12.17 -17.42 11.12
CA ASN A 67 13.17 -16.44 11.55
C ASN A 67 13.43 -15.41 10.45
N GLY A 68 13.66 -14.16 10.82
CA GLY A 68 14.00 -13.10 9.88
C GLY A 68 14.44 -11.82 10.57
N HIS A 69 14.92 -10.86 9.79
CA HIS A 69 15.50 -9.63 10.32
C HIS A 69 14.43 -8.74 10.94
N ASN A 70 14.60 -8.38 12.22
CA ASN A 70 13.80 -7.36 12.87
C ASN A 70 14.42 -5.99 12.71
N LEU A 71 13.84 -5.20 11.80
CA LEU A 71 14.34 -3.89 11.40
C LEU A 71 14.22 -2.83 12.50
N SER A 72 13.40 -3.07 13.54
CA SER A 72 13.32 -2.18 14.70
C SER A 72 14.39 -2.45 15.75
N VAL A 73 15.12 -3.58 15.65
CA VAL A 73 16.15 -3.99 16.60
C VAL A 73 17.54 -3.81 15.98
N ASP A 74 17.74 -4.35 14.78
CA ASP A 74 19.00 -4.19 14.02
C ASP A 74 18.90 -2.96 13.10
N THR A 75 19.04 -1.79 13.70
CA THR A 75 18.87 -0.51 13.00
C THR A 75 19.95 -0.24 11.96
N GLU A 76 21.16 -0.78 12.16
CA GLU A 76 22.28 -0.64 11.24
C GLU A 76 22.00 -1.44 9.96
N TYR A 77 21.65 -2.72 10.10
CA TYR A 77 21.25 -3.55 8.96
C TYR A 77 20.00 -3.00 8.28
N ALA A 78 19.02 -2.49 9.04
CA ALA A 78 17.82 -1.89 8.48
C ALA A 78 18.12 -0.68 7.59
N SER A 79 19.03 0.19 8.03
CA SER A 79 19.49 1.36 7.25
C SER A 79 20.24 0.92 6.00
N GLN A 80 21.15 -0.04 6.14
CA GLN A 80 21.91 -0.61 5.02
C GLN A 80 21.00 -1.30 3.98
N ALA A 81 20.01 -2.06 4.43
CA ALA A 81 19.03 -2.71 3.57
C ALA A 81 18.16 -1.69 2.84
N ALA A 82 17.74 -0.61 3.51
CA ALA A 82 17.01 0.47 2.88
C ALA A 82 17.83 1.17 1.79
N LEU A 83 19.13 1.40 2.03
CA LEU A 83 20.03 1.92 1.00
C LEU A 83 20.13 1.01 -0.22
N TRP A 84 20.22 -0.31 -0.05
CA TRP A 84 20.16 -1.25 -1.18
C TRP A 84 18.85 -1.12 -1.96
N GLY A 85 17.73 -0.88 -1.25
CA GLY A 85 16.43 -0.65 -1.88
C GLY A 85 16.39 0.66 -2.68
N ILE A 86 17.03 1.71 -2.19
CA ILE A 86 17.15 2.98 -2.92
C ILE A 86 18.06 2.78 -4.13
N GLU A 87 19.25 2.21 -3.97
CA GLU A 87 20.19 1.93 -5.06
C GLU A 87 19.52 1.08 -6.16
N GLY A 88 18.75 0.07 -5.74
CA GLY A 88 18.02 -0.84 -6.61
C GLY A 88 16.72 -0.29 -7.20
N LEU A 89 16.29 0.93 -6.86
CA LEU A 89 15.03 1.51 -7.36
C LEU A 89 14.88 1.48 -8.89
N PRO A 90 15.93 1.71 -9.71
CA PRO A 90 15.85 1.55 -11.17
C PRO A 90 15.54 0.13 -11.63
N ASP A 91 15.84 -0.89 -10.82
CA ASP A 91 15.54 -2.29 -11.12
C ASP A 91 14.14 -2.73 -10.62
N LEU A 92 13.39 -1.85 -9.96
CA LEU A 92 12.08 -2.16 -9.38
C LEU A 92 10.91 -1.67 -10.23
N GLY A 93 9.82 -2.43 -10.20
CA GLY A 93 8.46 -1.99 -10.55
C GLY A 93 7.53 -2.01 -9.34
N GLU A 94 6.29 -1.57 -9.54
CA GLU A 94 5.22 -1.63 -8.54
C GLU A 94 4.02 -2.38 -9.09
N ILE A 95 3.39 -3.22 -8.28
CA ILE A 95 2.20 -3.98 -8.66
C ILE A 95 1.11 -3.75 -7.60
N TYR A 96 -0.04 -3.21 -8.02
CA TYR A 96 -1.14 -2.85 -7.12
C TYR A 96 -2.42 -3.65 -7.40
N PRO A 97 -2.85 -4.55 -6.48
CA PRO A 97 -4.12 -5.26 -6.58
C PRO A 97 -5.28 -4.35 -6.12
N LEU A 98 -5.97 -3.70 -7.07
CA LEU A 98 -7.08 -2.75 -6.84
C LEU A 98 -8.45 -3.29 -7.27
N GLY A 99 -8.61 -4.60 -7.46
CA GLY A 99 -9.88 -5.21 -7.88
C GLY A 99 -11.00 -5.25 -6.83
N GLY A 100 -10.74 -4.79 -5.60
CA GLY A 100 -11.73 -4.78 -4.51
C GLY A 100 -12.67 -3.57 -4.52
N SER A 101 -13.95 -3.81 -4.24
CA SER A 101 -14.93 -2.77 -3.93
C SER A 101 -14.82 -2.33 -2.46
N ALA A 102 -15.09 -1.06 -2.18
CA ALA A 102 -15.10 -0.50 -0.82
C ALA A 102 -16.43 -0.76 -0.07
N ASP A 103 -17.05 -1.92 -0.27
CA ASP A 103 -18.39 -2.23 0.25
C ASP A 103 -18.46 -2.12 1.77
N ARG A 104 -17.40 -2.58 2.46
CA ARG A 104 -17.31 -2.52 3.92
C ARG A 104 -17.15 -1.11 4.46
N LEU A 105 -16.71 -0.16 3.62
CA LEU A 105 -16.62 1.26 3.96
C LEU A 105 -17.95 1.99 3.69
N GLY A 106 -18.88 1.37 2.95
CA GLY A 106 -20.09 2.04 2.47
C GLY A 106 -19.78 3.20 1.52
N LEU A 107 -18.65 3.15 0.82
CA LEU A 107 -18.26 4.18 -0.13
C LEU A 107 -19.03 3.99 -1.43
N VAL A 108 -19.89 4.96 -1.76
CA VAL A 108 -20.77 4.94 -2.91
C VAL A 108 -20.66 6.23 -3.72
N ASP A 109 -20.95 6.14 -5.02
CA ASP A 109 -21.13 7.30 -5.88
C ASP A 109 -22.41 8.04 -5.44
N PRO A 110 -22.35 9.34 -5.14
CA PRO A 110 -23.52 10.09 -4.66
C PRO A 110 -24.61 10.26 -5.73
N LYS A 111 -24.28 10.13 -7.02
CA LYS A 111 -25.24 10.26 -8.13
C LYS A 111 -25.89 8.93 -8.48
N THR A 112 -25.11 7.85 -8.56
CA THR A 112 -25.62 6.55 -9.00
C THR A 112 -25.98 5.61 -7.85
N GLY A 113 -25.44 5.84 -6.64
CA GLY A 113 -25.56 4.94 -5.50
C GLY A 113 -24.71 3.67 -5.61
N GLU A 114 -23.95 3.49 -6.69
CA GLU A 114 -23.09 2.32 -6.89
C GLU A 114 -21.85 2.37 -5.98
N CYS A 115 -21.38 1.21 -5.52
CA CYS A 115 -20.19 1.17 -4.67
C CYS A 115 -18.92 1.51 -5.46
N LEU A 116 -18.06 2.34 -4.88
CA LEU A 116 -16.81 2.77 -5.50
C LEU A 116 -15.62 1.86 -5.12
N PRO A 117 -14.54 1.86 -5.90
CA PRO A 117 -13.26 1.26 -5.51
C PRO A 117 -12.68 1.90 -4.24
N ALA A 118 -11.97 1.12 -3.43
CA ALA A 118 -11.25 1.64 -2.26
C ALA A 118 -10.20 2.70 -2.65
N ALA A 119 -9.63 2.58 -3.86
CA ALA A 119 -8.72 3.57 -4.44
C ALA A 119 -9.29 5.00 -4.45
N MET A 120 -10.62 5.18 -4.46
CA MET A 120 -11.29 6.48 -4.49
C MET A 120 -11.64 7.04 -3.10
N LEU A 121 -11.39 6.31 -2.01
CA LEU A 121 -11.71 6.78 -0.67
C LEU A 121 -10.94 8.07 -0.38
N PRO A 122 -11.61 9.20 -0.07
CA PRO A 122 -10.94 10.40 0.42
C PRO A 122 -10.34 10.13 1.80
N TYR A 123 -9.06 10.43 1.98
CA TYR A 123 -8.27 10.15 3.16
C TYR A 123 -7.14 11.17 3.27
N CYS A 124 -7.05 11.88 4.40
CA CYS A 124 -6.10 12.97 4.64
C CYS A 124 -6.04 14.01 3.49
N GLY A 125 -7.20 14.38 2.94
CA GLY A 125 -7.35 15.38 1.90
C GLY A 125 -7.14 14.89 0.47
N ARG A 126 -6.87 13.60 0.25
CA ARG A 126 -6.61 13.00 -1.08
C ARG A 126 -7.24 11.63 -1.22
N THR A 127 -7.32 11.06 -2.42
CA THR A 127 -7.72 9.66 -2.56
C THR A 127 -6.63 8.70 -2.06
N LEU A 128 -6.99 7.49 -1.64
CA LEU A 128 -5.99 6.48 -1.26
C LEU A 128 -5.02 6.14 -2.40
N LEU A 129 -5.46 6.17 -3.66
CA LEU A 129 -4.55 5.98 -4.80
C LEU A 129 -3.53 7.12 -4.93
N GLU A 130 -3.94 8.37 -4.73
CA GLU A 130 -3.01 9.50 -4.69
C GLU A 130 -1.95 9.35 -3.61
N GLY A 131 -2.35 8.94 -2.40
CA GLY A 131 -1.42 8.64 -1.31
C GLY A 131 -0.39 7.60 -1.71
N LEU A 132 -0.86 6.49 -2.28
CA LEU A 132 -0.01 5.38 -2.73
C LEU A 132 1.07 5.81 -3.76
N ILE A 133 0.69 6.66 -4.71
CA ILE A 133 1.61 7.18 -5.73
C ILE A 133 2.56 8.25 -5.17
N ARG A 134 2.11 9.05 -4.20
CA ARG A 134 2.96 10.05 -3.54
C ARG A 134 4.08 9.41 -2.72
N ASP A 135 3.84 8.28 -2.07
CA ASP A 135 4.90 7.51 -1.40
C ASP A 135 5.95 6.99 -2.40
N LEU A 136 5.50 6.56 -3.59
CA LEU A 136 6.40 6.13 -4.66
C LEU A 136 7.25 7.31 -5.17
N GLN A 137 6.62 8.45 -5.46
CA GLN A 137 7.31 9.66 -5.88
C GLN A 137 8.29 10.18 -4.83
N ALA A 138 8.01 10.00 -3.54
CA ALA A 138 8.94 10.37 -2.48
C ALA A 138 10.21 9.49 -2.48
N ARG A 139 10.09 8.19 -2.74
CA ARG A 139 11.25 7.29 -2.90
C ARG A 139 12.07 7.62 -4.15
N GLU A 140 11.41 7.90 -5.26
CA GLU A 140 12.07 8.35 -6.50
C GLU A 140 12.74 9.71 -6.33
N PHE A 141 12.12 10.62 -5.59
CA PHE A 141 12.72 11.90 -5.23
C PHE A 141 13.95 11.72 -4.35
N LEU A 142 13.90 10.84 -3.35
CA LEU A 142 15.08 10.52 -2.53
C LEU A 142 16.22 9.94 -3.39
N TYR A 143 15.91 9.00 -4.29
CA TYR A 143 16.88 8.48 -5.27
C TYR A 143 17.50 9.61 -6.10
N PHE A 144 16.67 10.52 -6.63
CA PHE A 144 17.14 11.67 -7.37
C PHE A 144 18.06 12.57 -6.52
N LYS A 145 17.71 12.84 -5.25
CA LYS A 145 18.51 13.70 -4.38
C LYS A 145 19.90 13.12 -4.11
N LEU A 146 20.01 11.79 -4.00
CA LEU A 146 21.27 11.06 -3.78
C LEU A 146 22.10 10.90 -5.06
N TYR A 147 21.49 10.48 -6.18
CA TYR A 147 22.21 10.08 -7.39
C TYR A 147 22.15 11.10 -8.54
N LYS A 148 21.41 12.20 -8.36
CA LYS A 148 21.17 13.25 -9.38
C LYS A 148 20.60 12.71 -10.69
N LYS A 149 19.93 11.56 -10.64
CA LYS A 149 19.30 10.89 -11.76
C LYS A 149 17.84 10.65 -11.44
N GLN A 150 16.96 11.07 -12.35
CA GLN A 150 15.54 10.78 -12.22
C GLN A 150 15.26 9.33 -12.61
N CYS A 151 14.63 8.59 -11.70
CA CYS A 151 14.09 7.27 -11.96
C CYS A 151 12.56 7.35 -11.91
N ILE A 152 11.89 6.85 -12.95
CA ILE A 152 10.45 6.65 -12.93
C ILE A 152 10.18 5.14 -12.89
N THR A 153 9.62 4.70 -11.78
CA THR A 153 9.25 3.31 -11.50
C THR A 153 7.91 2.99 -12.17
N PRO A 154 7.86 1.95 -13.04
CA PRO A 154 6.63 1.56 -13.72
C PRO A 154 5.62 0.94 -12.73
N VAL A 155 4.34 1.24 -12.93
CA VAL A 155 3.25 0.80 -12.05
C VAL A 155 2.24 -0.05 -12.82
N ALA A 156 2.11 -1.32 -12.43
CA ALA A 156 1.07 -2.21 -12.93
C ALA A 156 -0.10 -2.26 -11.93
N ILE A 157 -1.33 -2.11 -12.40
CA ILE A 157 -2.54 -2.05 -11.56
C ILE A 157 -3.52 -3.12 -12.02
N MET A 158 -3.78 -4.09 -11.15
CA MET A 158 -4.85 -5.07 -11.38
C MET A 158 -6.19 -4.49 -10.89
N THR A 159 -7.18 -4.44 -11.77
CA THR A 159 -8.53 -3.89 -11.50
C THR A 159 -9.59 -4.99 -11.67
N SER A 160 -10.88 -4.66 -11.59
CA SER A 160 -11.99 -5.58 -11.87
C SER A 160 -13.11 -4.90 -12.68
N SER A 161 -13.90 -5.67 -13.43
CA SER A 161 -15.18 -5.21 -14.00
C SER A 161 -16.29 -5.11 -12.95
N ALA A 162 -16.13 -5.75 -11.79
CA ALA A 162 -17.12 -5.69 -10.72
C ALA A 162 -17.38 -4.24 -10.32
N LYS A 163 -18.65 -3.82 -10.39
CA LYS A 163 -19.09 -2.47 -10.03
C LYS A 163 -18.29 -1.37 -10.75
N ASN A 164 -17.98 -1.59 -12.02
CA ASN A 164 -17.32 -0.62 -12.89
C ASN A 164 -15.93 -0.16 -12.37
N ASN A 165 -15.28 -0.98 -11.54
CA ASN A 165 -14.04 -0.64 -10.85
C ASN A 165 -12.91 -0.20 -11.81
N HIS A 166 -12.70 -0.92 -12.92
CA HIS A 166 -11.70 -0.57 -13.93
C HIS A 166 -11.87 0.85 -14.48
N LYS A 167 -13.10 1.24 -14.84
CA LYS A 167 -13.40 2.57 -15.36
C LYS A 167 -13.16 3.65 -14.30
N HIS A 168 -13.63 3.42 -13.07
CA HIS A 168 -13.43 4.37 -11.98
C HIS A 168 -11.95 4.62 -11.67
N VAL A 169 -11.13 3.57 -11.62
CA VAL A 169 -9.68 3.70 -11.39
C VAL A 169 -9.00 4.38 -12.58
N SER A 170 -9.33 3.98 -13.81
CA SER A 170 -8.74 4.60 -15.03
C SER A 170 -9.06 6.09 -15.11
N SER A 171 -10.32 6.48 -14.91
CA SER A 171 -10.73 7.88 -14.92
C SER A 171 -10.15 8.69 -13.77
N LEU A 172 -9.86 8.07 -12.62
CA LEU A 172 -9.13 8.72 -11.53
C LEU A 172 -7.69 9.05 -11.96
N CYS A 173 -6.98 8.09 -12.57
CA CYS A 173 -5.63 8.32 -13.10
C CYS A 173 -5.62 9.43 -14.17
N GLU A 174 -6.56 9.40 -15.12
CA GLU A 174 -6.67 10.40 -16.17
C GLU A 174 -6.96 11.80 -15.62
N ARG A 175 -7.94 11.93 -14.70
CA ARG A 175 -8.29 13.20 -14.06
C ARG A 175 -7.11 13.81 -13.31
N LEU A 176 -6.27 12.97 -12.73
CA LEU A 176 -5.06 13.38 -12.00
C LEU A 176 -3.82 13.44 -12.91
N SER A 177 -4.01 13.45 -14.23
CA SER A 177 -2.93 13.56 -15.24
C SER A 177 -1.81 12.53 -15.03
N TRP A 178 -2.18 11.29 -14.67
CA TRP A 178 -1.25 10.21 -14.36
C TRP A 178 -0.21 10.61 -13.29
N PHE A 179 -0.62 11.47 -12.36
CA PHE A 179 0.17 11.97 -11.24
C PHE A 179 1.47 12.67 -11.67
N GLY A 180 1.52 13.21 -12.89
CA GLY A 180 2.73 13.79 -13.47
C GLY A 180 3.79 12.74 -13.84
N ARG A 181 3.41 11.49 -14.09
CA ARG A 181 4.35 10.40 -14.42
C ARG A 181 4.24 9.93 -15.88
N GLY A 182 3.32 10.50 -16.65
CA GLY A 182 2.95 10.05 -17.99
C GLY A 182 2.12 8.76 -18.02
N ARG A 183 1.28 8.60 -19.04
CA ARG A 183 0.41 7.41 -19.19
C ARG A 183 1.23 6.16 -19.45
N SER A 184 2.35 6.28 -20.16
CA SER A 184 3.19 5.15 -20.57
C SER A 184 3.84 4.39 -19.41
N THR A 185 3.91 4.99 -18.22
CA THR A 185 4.50 4.38 -17.01
C THR A 185 3.51 3.53 -16.22
N PHE A 186 2.25 3.45 -16.69
CA PHE A 186 1.21 2.64 -16.08
C PHE A 186 0.71 1.53 -17.02
N GLN A 187 0.40 0.37 -16.45
CA GLN A 187 -0.39 -0.67 -17.12
C GLN A 187 -1.54 -1.12 -16.24
N LEU A 188 -2.76 -0.95 -16.74
CA LEU A 188 -3.96 -1.45 -16.06
C LEU A 188 -4.39 -2.74 -16.73
N PHE A 189 -4.67 -3.76 -15.93
CA PHE A 189 -5.18 -5.05 -16.42
C PHE A 189 -6.32 -5.52 -15.53
N GLU A 190 -7.36 -6.06 -16.15
CA GLU A 190 -8.61 -6.37 -15.47
C GLU A 190 -8.68 -7.86 -15.12
N GLN A 191 -9.02 -8.15 -13.86
CA GLN A 191 -9.25 -9.52 -13.40
C GLN A 191 -10.63 -10.03 -13.82
N PRO A 192 -10.77 -11.33 -14.14
CA PRO A 192 -12.05 -11.90 -14.49
C PRO A 192 -12.97 -12.04 -13.27
N LEU A 193 -14.27 -12.14 -13.54
CA LEU A 193 -15.25 -12.58 -12.55
C LEU A 193 -15.42 -14.10 -12.64
N VAL A 194 -15.68 -14.72 -11.49
CA VAL A 194 -15.93 -16.15 -11.37
C VAL A 194 -17.36 -16.40 -10.86
N PRO A 195 -18.00 -17.51 -11.27
CA PRO A 195 -19.35 -17.81 -10.84
C PRO A 195 -19.41 -18.04 -9.32
N VAL A 196 -20.53 -17.69 -8.72
CA VAL A 196 -20.84 -17.99 -7.32
C VAL A 196 -21.59 -19.31 -7.27
N VAL A 197 -21.23 -20.18 -6.33
CA VAL A 197 -21.80 -21.51 -6.17
C VAL A 197 -22.55 -21.64 -4.84
N GLY A 198 -23.65 -22.39 -4.85
CA GLY A 198 -24.38 -22.79 -3.65
C GLY A 198 -23.59 -23.80 -2.82
N ALA A 199 -23.67 -23.69 -1.50
CA ALA A 199 -22.88 -24.52 -0.59
C ALA A 199 -23.36 -25.99 -0.49
N GLU A 200 -24.62 -26.27 -0.83
CA GLU A 200 -25.21 -27.61 -0.71
C GLU A 200 -24.83 -28.52 -1.87
N GLU A 201 -25.05 -28.05 -3.11
CA GLU A 201 -24.92 -28.88 -4.31
C GLU A 201 -23.80 -28.41 -5.27
N GLY A 202 -23.12 -27.30 -4.96
CA GLY A 202 -22.10 -26.72 -5.84
C GLY A 202 -22.65 -26.16 -7.16
N GLN A 203 -23.97 -26.01 -7.29
CA GLN A 203 -24.61 -25.41 -8.45
C GLN A 203 -24.32 -23.92 -8.53
N TRP A 204 -24.20 -23.39 -9.75
CA TRP A 204 -24.05 -21.96 -9.97
C TRP A 204 -25.33 -21.22 -9.57
N LEU A 205 -25.17 -20.13 -8.83
CA LEU A 205 -26.27 -19.22 -8.55
C LEU A 205 -26.54 -18.36 -9.78
N VAL A 206 -27.79 -18.25 -10.20
CA VAL A 206 -28.17 -17.64 -11.48
C VAL A 206 -29.11 -16.46 -11.23
N THR A 207 -28.78 -15.31 -11.80
CA THR A 207 -29.64 -14.10 -11.69
C THR A 207 -30.65 -14.03 -12.83
N LYS A 208 -30.28 -14.48 -14.04
CA LYS A 208 -31.12 -14.56 -15.24
C LYS A 208 -30.68 -15.75 -16.09
N PRO A 209 -31.47 -16.25 -17.06
CA PRO A 209 -31.08 -17.38 -17.90
C PRO A 209 -29.68 -17.15 -18.49
N PHE A 210 -28.80 -18.14 -18.32
CA PHE A 210 -27.40 -18.09 -18.78
C PHE A 210 -26.55 -16.95 -18.19
N SER A 211 -26.99 -16.34 -17.08
CA SER A 211 -26.30 -15.22 -16.40
C SER A 211 -25.98 -15.60 -14.95
N PRO A 212 -24.85 -16.30 -14.72
CA PRO A 212 -24.42 -16.65 -13.37
C PRO A 212 -24.12 -15.40 -12.56
N LEU A 213 -24.53 -15.40 -11.29
CA LEU A 213 -24.03 -14.43 -10.33
C LEU A 213 -22.52 -14.60 -10.26
N SER A 214 -21.77 -13.53 -10.52
CA SER A 214 -20.31 -13.58 -10.53
C SER A 214 -19.68 -12.55 -9.62
N LYS A 215 -18.53 -12.89 -9.06
CA LYS A 215 -17.73 -12.04 -8.16
C LYS A 215 -16.25 -12.15 -8.52
N PRO A 216 -15.39 -11.20 -8.11
CA PRO A 216 -13.95 -11.34 -8.30
C PRO A 216 -13.42 -12.62 -7.64
N GLY A 217 -12.52 -13.32 -8.36
CA GLY A 217 -11.92 -14.60 -7.96
C GLY A 217 -10.72 -14.50 -7.02
N GLY A 218 -10.58 -13.41 -6.25
CA GLY A 218 -9.42 -13.18 -5.38
C GLY A 218 -8.23 -12.55 -6.11
N HIS A 219 -7.20 -12.15 -5.36
CA HIS A 219 -6.07 -11.39 -5.90
C HIS A 219 -4.92 -12.27 -6.41
N GLY A 220 -4.94 -13.59 -6.19
CA GLY A 220 -3.90 -14.52 -6.67
C GLY A 220 -3.81 -14.65 -8.19
N VAL A 221 -4.90 -14.34 -8.89
CA VAL A 221 -4.98 -14.37 -10.36
C VAL A 221 -4.05 -13.35 -11.03
N ILE A 222 -3.49 -12.43 -10.25
CA ILE A 222 -2.56 -11.38 -10.70
C ILE A 222 -1.37 -11.94 -11.47
N TRP A 223 -0.83 -13.11 -11.07
CA TRP A 223 0.37 -13.69 -11.68
C TRP A 223 0.10 -14.26 -13.06
N LYS A 224 -0.94 -15.08 -13.19
CA LYS A 224 -1.40 -15.61 -14.49
C LYS A 224 -1.79 -14.48 -15.44
N LEU A 225 -2.52 -13.47 -14.94
CA LEU A 225 -2.92 -12.33 -15.76
C LEU A 225 -1.75 -11.46 -16.16
N ALA A 226 -0.77 -11.24 -15.29
CA ALA A 226 0.42 -10.48 -15.62
C ALA A 226 1.18 -11.13 -16.79
N HIS A 227 1.28 -12.46 -16.81
CA HIS A 227 1.82 -13.20 -17.95
C HIS A 227 0.95 -13.04 -19.20
N ASP A 228 -0.35 -13.35 -19.10
CA ASP A 228 -1.26 -13.38 -20.25
C ASP A 228 -1.46 -12.01 -20.90
N LYS A 229 -1.35 -10.94 -20.13
CA LYS A 229 -1.47 -9.56 -20.59
C LYS A 229 -0.11 -8.92 -20.94
N GLY A 230 0.99 -9.67 -20.86
CA GLY A 230 2.32 -9.20 -21.20
C GLY A 230 2.89 -8.15 -20.24
N ILE A 231 2.41 -8.10 -19.00
CA ILE A 231 2.86 -7.16 -17.96
C ILE A 231 4.33 -7.43 -17.58
N PHE A 232 4.74 -8.70 -17.46
CA PHE A 232 6.15 -9.05 -17.21
C PHE A 232 7.05 -8.56 -18.35
N LYS A 233 6.66 -8.84 -19.60
CA LYS A 233 7.37 -8.32 -20.79
C LYS A 233 7.48 -6.80 -20.79
N TRP A 234 6.41 -6.11 -20.40
CA TRP A 234 6.43 -4.66 -20.26
C TRP A 234 7.42 -4.19 -19.18
N PHE A 235 7.46 -4.83 -18.01
CA PHE A 235 8.48 -4.55 -17.00
C PHE A 235 9.91 -4.78 -17.51
N TYR A 236 10.17 -5.88 -18.23
CA TYR A 236 11.50 -6.13 -18.80
C TYR A 236 11.89 -5.12 -19.87
N SER A 237 10.93 -4.65 -20.68
CA SER A 237 11.18 -3.57 -21.66
C SER A 237 11.59 -2.25 -20.99
N GLN A 238 11.28 -2.10 -19.70
CA GLN A 238 11.66 -0.98 -18.84
C GLN A 238 12.90 -1.30 -17.98
N GLY A 239 13.54 -2.47 -18.16
CA GLY A 239 14.74 -2.88 -17.42
C GLY A 239 14.50 -3.37 -15.99
N ARG A 240 13.26 -3.74 -15.62
CA ARG A 240 12.95 -4.11 -14.22
C ARG A 240 13.19 -5.60 -13.95
N LYS A 241 13.74 -5.89 -12.78
CA LYS A 241 14.11 -7.22 -12.30
C LYS A 241 13.19 -7.69 -11.17
N GLY A 242 12.80 -6.78 -10.28
CA GLY A 242 11.90 -7.06 -9.17
C GLY A 242 10.71 -6.12 -9.13
N ALA A 243 9.75 -6.39 -8.25
CA ALA A 243 8.66 -5.48 -7.97
C ALA A 243 8.22 -5.56 -6.50
N THR A 244 7.66 -4.47 -5.99
CA THR A 244 6.93 -4.48 -4.73
C THR A 244 5.42 -4.56 -4.97
N LEU A 245 4.73 -5.33 -4.12
CA LEU A 245 3.27 -5.40 -4.06
C LEU A 245 2.79 -4.89 -2.71
N ARG A 246 1.72 -4.09 -2.72
CA ARG A 246 0.98 -3.71 -1.50
C ARG A 246 -0.48 -3.33 -1.80
N GLN A 247 -1.33 -3.43 -0.78
CA GLN A 247 -2.75 -3.04 -0.88
C GLN A 247 -2.94 -1.53 -0.66
N VAL A 248 -3.80 -0.90 -1.48
CA VAL A 248 -4.09 0.55 -1.41
C VAL A 248 -4.69 1.03 -0.08
N SER A 249 -5.33 0.13 0.66
CA SER A 249 -5.97 0.47 1.93
C SER A 249 -4.99 0.61 3.09
N ASN A 250 -3.75 0.14 2.96
CA ASN A 250 -2.75 0.23 4.02
C ASN A 250 -2.00 1.56 3.89
N VAL A 251 -2.34 2.52 4.76
CA VAL A 251 -1.93 3.93 4.63
C VAL A 251 -0.59 4.25 5.30
N VAL A 252 -0.04 3.31 6.06
CA VAL A 252 1.28 3.45 6.72
C VAL A 252 2.37 2.62 6.04
N ALA A 253 2.00 1.77 5.08
CA ALA A 253 2.99 1.07 4.29
C ALA A 253 3.89 2.08 3.57
N ALA A 254 5.21 1.86 3.55
CA ALA A 254 6.18 2.73 2.87
C ALA A 254 6.33 4.16 3.42
N THR A 255 5.80 4.46 4.62
CA THR A 255 6.06 5.72 5.32
C THR A 255 7.32 5.65 6.20
N ASP A 256 8.06 4.55 6.11
CA ASP A 256 9.33 4.29 6.79
C ASP A 256 10.26 3.44 5.91
N LEU A 257 11.36 2.95 6.50
CA LEU A 257 12.38 2.16 5.82
C LEU A 257 11.92 0.75 5.37
N THR A 258 10.80 0.22 5.87
CA THR A 258 10.45 -1.21 5.74
C THR A 258 10.34 -1.67 4.30
N LEU A 259 9.64 -0.89 3.46
CA LEU A 259 9.42 -1.29 2.06
C LEU A 259 10.74 -1.25 1.26
N LEU A 260 11.59 -0.26 1.51
CA LEU A 260 12.89 -0.15 0.87
C LEU A 260 13.83 -1.26 1.34
N ALA A 261 13.87 -1.56 2.64
CA ALA A 261 14.66 -2.66 3.18
C ALA A 261 14.22 -4.01 2.61
N LEU A 262 12.91 -4.26 2.56
CA LEU A 262 12.34 -5.46 1.94
C LEU A 262 12.81 -5.62 0.48
N ALA A 263 12.67 -4.57 -0.34
CA ALA A 263 13.07 -4.63 -1.73
C ALA A 263 14.60 -4.72 -1.91
N GLY A 264 15.35 -4.02 -1.07
CA GLY A 264 16.81 -4.00 -1.07
C GLY A 264 17.41 -5.37 -0.77
N ILE A 265 16.92 -6.07 0.26
CA ILE A 265 17.32 -7.45 0.57
C ILE A 265 17.00 -8.37 -0.61
N GLY A 266 15.78 -8.24 -1.15
CA GLY A 266 15.31 -9.04 -2.28
C GLY A 266 16.24 -8.96 -3.49
N LEU A 267 16.57 -7.74 -3.92
CA LEU A 267 17.47 -7.49 -5.04
C LEU A 267 18.92 -7.88 -4.72
N ARG A 268 19.44 -7.46 -3.56
CA ARG A 268 20.85 -7.60 -3.22
C ARG A 268 21.26 -9.06 -3.06
N GLN A 269 20.37 -9.88 -2.47
CA GLN A 269 20.63 -11.28 -2.18
C GLN A 269 20.04 -12.23 -3.25
N GLY A 270 19.40 -11.71 -4.29
CA GLY A 270 18.78 -12.53 -5.34
C GLY A 270 17.65 -13.42 -4.83
N LYS A 271 16.90 -12.96 -3.82
CA LYS A 271 15.75 -13.70 -3.28
C LYS A 271 14.57 -13.64 -4.27
N LYS A 272 13.70 -14.65 -4.25
CA LYS A 272 12.54 -14.73 -5.14
C LYS A 272 11.30 -14.04 -4.58
N LEU A 273 11.11 -14.09 -3.27
CA LEU A 273 9.94 -13.52 -2.60
C LEU A 273 10.27 -13.08 -1.17
N GLY A 274 9.81 -11.89 -0.80
CA GLY A 274 9.95 -11.36 0.56
C GLY A 274 8.62 -10.95 1.16
N PHE A 275 8.46 -11.11 2.48
CA PHE A 275 7.30 -10.65 3.24
C PHE A 275 7.69 -9.57 4.25
N ALA A 276 7.01 -8.42 4.25
CA ALA A 276 7.04 -7.53 5.41
C ALA A 276 5.96 -7.94 6.41
N SER A 277 6.36 -8.14 7.66
CA SER A 277 5.53 -8.71 8.72
C SER A 277 5.65 -7.94 10.03
N CYS A 278 4.73 -8.23 10.95
CA CYS A 278 4.74 -7.64 12.28
C CYS A 278 4.12 -8.60 13.30
N LYS A 279 4.18 -8.23 14.59
CA LYS A 279 3.45 -8.95 15.64
C LYS A 279 1.94 -8.98 15.30
N ARG A 280 1.36 -10.16 15.43
CA ARG A 280 -0.08 -10.39 15.23
C ARG A 280 -0.87 -9.92 16.45
N THR A 281 -2.05 -9.33 16.21
CA THR A 281 -2.97 -8.96 17.29
C THR A 281 -3.96 -10.11 17.53
N SER A 282 -4.28 -10.40 18.79
CA SER A 282 -5.30 -11.40 19.13
C SER A 282 -6.64 -11.08 18.47
N GLY A 283 -7.28 -12.10 17.91
CA GLY A 283 -8.56 -11.95 17.19
C GLY A 283 -8.48 -11.27 15.82
N ALA A 284 -7.30 -10.90 15.33
CA ALA A 284 -7.15 -10.31 13.99
C ALA A 284 -7.47 -11.33 12.88
N THR A 285 -8.23 -10.89 11.87
CA THR A 285 -8.61 -11.68 10.68
C THR A 285 -7.57 -11.52 9.56
N GLU A 286 -6.29 -11.67 9.91
CA GLU A 286 -5.16 -11.64 8.98
C GLU A 286 -4.51 -13.03 8.95
N GLY A 287 -4.01 -13.43 7.77
CA GLY A 287 -3.22 -14.64 7.63
C GLY A 287 -1.89 -14.54 8.40
N ILE A 288 -1.18 -15.66 8.49
CA ILE A 288 0.13 -15.74 9.13
C ILE A 288 1.20 -16.11 8.11
N ASN A 289 2.44 -15.71 8.37
CA ASN A 289 3.60 -16.25 7.66
C ASN A 289 4.24 -17.37 8.48
N VAL A 290 4.65 -18.44 7.80
CA VAL A 290 5.16 -19.67 8.42
C VAL A 290 6.40 -20.15 7.67
N LEU A 291 7.35 -20.76 8.38
CA LEU A 291 8.34 -21.63 7.78
C LEU A 291 7.73 -23.01 7.62
N MET A 292 7.56 -23.46 6.38
CA MET A 292 7.06 -24.81 6.08
C MET A 292 8.21 -25.77 5.81
N GLU A 293 8.14 -26.94 6.43
CA GLU A 293 8.95 -28.10 6.12
C GLU A 293 8.08 -29.16 5.44
N LYS A 294 8.50 -29.59 4.24
CA LYS A 294 7.81 -30.61 3.44
C LYS A 294 8.78 -31.72 3.05
N LYS A 295 8.23 -32.90 2.77
CA LYS A 295 8.97 -33.97 2.10
C LYS A 295 8.44 -34.13 0.69
N SER A 296 9.33 -33.93 -0.27
CA SER A 296 9.06 -34.15 -1.69
C SER A 296 8.77 -35.63 -1.95
N LEU A 297 8.15 -35.92 -3.11
CA LEU A 297 7.89 -37.29 -3.55
C LEU A 297 9.18 -38.10 -3.72
N ASP A 298 10.28 -37.43 -4.06
CA ASP A 298 11.61 -38.03 -4.23
C ASP A 298 12.35 -38.24 -2.89
N GLY A 299 11.70 -37.94 -1.77
CA GLY A 299 12.24 -38.13 -0.43
C GLY A 299 13.15 -37.00 0.07
N ASN A 300 13.44 -35.99 -0.75
CA ASN A 300 14.16 -34.77 -0.36
C ASN A 300 13.32 -33.90 0.59
N TRP A 301 14.00 -33.16 1.45
CA TRP A 301 13.42 -32.19 2.38
C TRP A 301 13.30 -30.83 1.71
N GLU A 302 12.18 -30.17 1.87
CA GLU A 302 11.88 -28.89 1.22
C GLU A 302 11.49 -27.85 2.26
N TYR A 303 12.09 -26.67 2.15
CA TYR A 303 11.87 -25.56 3.07
C TYR A 303 11.51 -24.28 2.32
N GLY A 304 10.60 -23.50 2.89
CA GLY A 304 10.17 -22.22 2.33
C GLY A 304 9.32 -21.44 3.32
N VAL A 305 9.48 -20.12 3.33
CA VAL A 305 8.57 -19.21 4.01
C VAL A 305 7.34 -19.05 3.13
N SER A 306 6.17 -19.30 3.68
CA SER A 306 4.89 -19.19 2.99
C SER A 306 3.82 -18.59 3.90
N CYS A 307 2.58 -18.50 3.42
CA CYS A 307 1.47 -17.90 4.11
C CYS A 307 0.30 -18.87 4.25
N ILE A 308 -0.31 -18.87 5.43
CA ILE A 308 -1.58 -19.56 5.71
C ILE A 308 -2.64 -18.50 5.98
N GLU A 309 -3.73 -18.53 5.21
CA GLU A 309 -4.86 -17.62 5.40
C GLU A 309 -5.62 -17.94 6.68
N TYR A 310 -6.19 -16.91 7.32
CA TYR A 310 -6.90 -17.08 8.60
C TYR A 310 -8.12 -18.01 8.49
N THR A 311 -8.70 -18.12 7.29
CA THR A 311 -9.82 -19.02 7.03
C THR A 311 -9.42 -20.48 6.93
N GLU A 312 -8.12 -20.77 6.83
CA GLU A 312 -7.57 -22.12 6.69
C GLU A 312 -6.84 -22.61 7.95
N PHE A 313 -6.78 -21.84 9.04
CA PHE A 313 -6.10 -22.27 10.27
C PHE A 313 -6.57 -23.63 10.78
N ASP A 314 -7.88 -23.90 10.73
CA ASP A 314 -8.48 -25.17 11.12
C ASP A 314 -7.85 -26.37 10.35
N LYS A 315 -7.55 -26.20 9.05
CA LYS A 315 -6.94 -27.22 8.16
C LYS A 315 -5.51 -27.56 8.56
N TYR A 316 -4.81 -26.63 9.21
CA TYR A 316 -3.43 -26.79 9.65
C TYR A 316 -3.30 -27.04 11.15
N GLY A 317 -4.42 -27.26 11.86
CA GLY A 317 -4.42 -27.51 13.30
C GLY A 317 -4.03 -26.28 14.14
N ILE A 318 -4.11 -25.08 13.57
CA ILE A 318 -3.74 -23.83 14.24
C ILE A 318 -4.97 -23.35 15.02
N THR A 319 -4.98 -23.58 16.33
CA THR A 319 -6.08 -23.15 17.20
C THR A 319 -6.09 -21.64 17.39
N THR A 320 -7.20 -20.99 17.04
CA THR A 320 -7.43 -19.56 17.29
C THR A 320 -8.68 -19.36 18.14
N GLY A 321 -8.57 -18.57 19.21
CA GLY A 321 -9.69 -18.28 20.12
C GLY A 321 -9.24 -17.96 21.55
N PRO A 322 -10.13 -17.41 22.39
CA PRO A 322 -9.81 -17.00 23.78
C PRO A 322 -9.37 -18.15 24.70
N LEU A 323 -9.56 -19.41 24.26
CA LEU A 323 -9.13 -20.63 24.96
C LEU A 323 -7.85 -21.25 24.37
N ALA A 324 -7.28 -20.67 23.33
CA ALA A 324 -5.97 -21.10 22.83
C ALA A 324 -4.89 -20.64 23.83
N PRO A 325 -3.89 -21.48 24.15
CA PRO A 325 -2.73 -21.05 24.93
C PRO A 325 -2.16 -19.76 24.34
N GLU A 326 -1.88 -18.74 25.17
CA GLU A 326 -1.30 -17.46 24.73
C GLU A 326 -0.06 -17.68 23.84
N SER A 327 0.69 -18.75 24.09
CA SER A 327 1.89 -19.14 23.35
C SER A 327 1.68 -19.39 21.85
N LEU A 328 0.53 -19.92 21.42
CA LEU A 328 0.27 -20.23 19.99
C LEU A 328 -0.24 -19.02 19.19
N GLN A 329 -0.83 -18.01 19.87
CA GLN A 329 -1.28 -16.78 19.21
C GLN A 329 -0.13 -15.81 18.91
N GLU A 330 0.95 -15.88 19.69
CA GLU A 330 2.15 -15.06 19.55
C GLU A 330 3.25 -15.70 18.69
N GLU A 331 3.14 -16.99 18.38
CA GLU A 331 4.19 -17.73 17.68
C GLU A 331 4.39 -17.24 16.24
N PHE A 332 3.32 -16.95 15.50
CA PHE A 332 3.42 -16.67 14.07
C PHE A 332 3.23 -15.18 13.71
N PRO A 333 4.10 -14.60 12.85
CA PRO A 333 3.93 -13.26 12.31
C PRO A 333 2.63 -13.08 11.52
N ALA A 334 2.09 -11.87 11.57
CA ALA A 334 1.02 -11.45 10.69
C ALA A 334 1.51 -11.26 9.25
N ASN A 335 0.79 -11.82 8.28
CA ASN A 335 0.96 -11.47 6.88
C ASN A 335 0.28 -10.13 6.58
N THR A 336 1.07 -9.13 6.19
CA THR A 336 0.57 -7.78 5.89
C THR A 336 0.24 -7.58 4.41
N ASN A 337 0.50 -8.58 3.55
CA ASN A 337 0.37 -8.48 2.10
C ASN A 337 1.22 -7.36 1.46
N ILE A 338 2.33 -7.02 2.11
CA ILE A 338 3.42 -6.23 1.54
C ILE A 338 4.51 -7.20 1.12
N LEU A 339 4.76 -7.30 -0.17
CA LEU A 339 5.66 -8.30 -0.75
C LEU A 339 6.73 -7.65 -1.61
N TYR A 340 7.91 -8.25 -1.63
CA TYR A 340 8.86 -8.12 -2.73
C TYR A 340 8.78 -9.39 -3.59
N VAL A 341 8.89 -9.25 -4.91
CA VAL A 341 8.91 -10.38 -5.84
C VAL A 341 9.96 -10.19 -6.92
N ASP A 342 10.68 -11.27 -7.24
CA ASP A 342 11.51 -11.38 -8.44
C ASP A 342 10.62 -11.63 -9.67
N LEU A 343 10.69 -10.74 -10.66
CA LEU A 343 9.79 -10.78 -11.83
C LEU A 343 9.99 -12.04 -12.70
N PRO A 344 11.23 -12.47 -13.03
CA PRO A 344 11.46 -13.73 -13.74
C PRO A 344 10.86 -14.93 -13.02
N SER A 345 11.07 -15.04 -11.70
CA SER A 345 10.50 -16.13 -10.90
C SER A 345 8.98 -16.11 -10.90
N ALA A 346 8.36 -14.92 -10.77
CA ALA A 346 6.91 -14.79 -10.81
C ALA A 346 6.32 -15.12 -12.19
N GLU A 347 7.00 -14.78 -13.28
CA GLU A 347 6.58 -15.14 -14.62
C GLU A 347 6.64 -16.65 -14.87
N LEU A 348 7.64 -17.36 -14.33
CA LEU A 348 7.70 -18.81 -14.40
C LEU A 348 6.47 -19.46 -13.76
N VAL A 349 6.01 -18.94 -12.62
CA VAL A 349 4.77 -19.41 -11.99
C VAL A 349 3.55 -19.01 -12.80
N GLY A 350 3.46 -17.74 -13.21
CA GLY A 350 2.33 -17.20 -13.97
C GLY A 350 2.14 -17.84 -15.36
N SER A 351 3.22 -18.30 -16.00
CA SER A 351 3.20 -18.98 -17.29
C SER A 351 2.86 -20.48 -17.18
N SER A 352 2.85 -21.05 -15.97
CA SER A 352 2.56 -22.47 -15.77
C SER A 352 1.15 -22.84 -16.23
N LYS A 353 1.01 -24.02 -16.83
CA LYS A 353 -0.28 -24.58 -17.29
C LYS A 353 -1.01 -25.37 -16.19
N SER A 354 -0.50 -25.34 -14.96
CA SER A 354 -1.08 -26.00 -13.80
C SER A 354 -1.79 -25.01 -12.87
N GLY A 355 -2.44 -25.54 -11.84
CA GLY A 355 -3.05 -24.74 -10.77
C GLY A 355 -2.07 -23.80 -10.04
N ASN A 356 -0.76 -24.04 -10.16
CA ASN A 356 0.28 -23.21 -9.56
C ASN A 356 0.24 -21.74 -10.00
N SER A 357 -0.23 -21.48 -11.24
CA SER A 357 -0.43 -20.13 -11.75
C SER A 357 -1.54 -19.34 -11.03
N LEU A 358 -2.37 -20.03 -10.25
CA LEU A 358 -3.45 -19.49 -9.43
C LEU A 358 -3.23 -19.88 -7.96
N PRO A 359 -2.19 -19.35 -7.30
CA PRO A 359 -1.78 -19.81 -5.99
C PRO A 359 -2.84 -19.58 -4.89
N GLY A 360 -2.84 -20.46 -3.88
CA GLY A 360 -3.69 -20.32 -2.69
C GLY A 360 -5.20 -20.39 -2.99
N MET A 361 -5.61 -21.35 -3.82
CA MET A 361 -7.03 -21.58 -4.11
C MET A 361 -7.80 -21.97 -2.85
N VAL A 362 -8.85 -21.21 -2.54
CA VAL A 362 -9.74 -21.43 -1.39
C VAL A 362 -11.21 -21.22 -1.78
N LEU A 363 -12.10 -21.99 -1.17
CA LEU A 363 -13.55 -21.83 -1.33
C LEU A 363 -14.19 -21.55 0.04
N ASN A 364 -14.60 -20.30 0.27
CA ASN A 364 -15.31 -19.92 1.50
C ASN A 364 -16.83 -19.89 1.29
N THR A 365 -17.51 -20.92 1.80
CA THR A 365 -18.97 -21.10 1.76
C THR A 365 -19.69 -20.67 3.03
N ARG A 366 -18.99 -20.10 4.03
CA ARG A 366 -19.62 -19.69 5.30
C ARG A 366 -20.45 -18.40 5.17
N LYS A 367 -20.38 -17.71 4.03
CA LYS A 367 -21.06 -16.43 3.83
C LYS A 367 -22.44 -16.64 3.21
N THR A 368 -23.41 -15.88 3.71
CA THR A 368 -24.71 -15.75 3.06
C THR A 368 -24.59 -14.90 1.81
N ILE A 369 -25.09 -15.41 0.69
CA ILE A 369 -25.16 -14.72 -0.59
C ILE A 369 -26.61 -14.29 -0.81
N VAL A 370 -26.80 -12.97 -0.94
CA VAL A 370 -28.08 -12.37 -1.28
C VAL A 370 -28.07 -11.97 -2.75
N TYR A 371 -29.10 -12.36 -3.51
CA TYR A 371 -29.26 -12.00 -4.91
C TYR A 371 -30.72 -12.02 -5.34
N THR A 372 -31.05 -11.35 -6.43
CA THR A 372 -32.38 -11.34 -7.03
C THR A 372 -32.38 -12.18 -8.30
N ASP A 373 -33.38 -13.05 -8.47
CA ASP A 373 -33.54 -13.86 -9.66
C ASP A 373 -34.32 -13.13 -10.79
N GLN A 374 -34.52 -13.83 -11.91
CA GLN A 374 -35.22 -13.31 -13.08
C GLN A 374 -36.68 -12.95 -12.81
N PHE A 375 -37.28 -13.50 -11.76
CA PHE A 375 -38.67 -13.26 -11.35
C PHE A 375 -38.77 -12.14 -10.31
N GLY A 376 -37.66 -11.45 -10.00
CA GLY A 376 -37.63 -10.41 -8.97
C GLY A 376 -37.63 -10.95 -7.54
N ARG A 377 -37.48 -12.27 -7.34
CA ARG A 377 -37.46 -12.87 -6.00
C ARG A 377 -36.08 -12.72 -5.39
N CYS A 378 -36.05 -12.24 -4.14
CA CYS A 378 -34.83 -12.15 -3.36
C CYS A 378 -34.52 -13.52 -2.73
N HIS A 379 -33.32 -14.01 -3.00
CA HIS A 379 -32.77 -15.25 -2.44
C HIS A 379 -31.69 -14.92 -1.43
N SER A 380 -31.59 -15.72 -0.37
CA SER A 380 -30.56 -15.63 0.65
C SER A 380 -30.07 -17.03 0.96
N VAL A 381 -28.98 -17.45 0.32
CA VAL A 381 -28.47 -18.83 0.37
C VAL A 381 -27.04 -18.87 0.89
N SER A 382 -26.66 -19.98 1.51
CA SER A 382 -25.26 -20.25 1.84
C SER A 382 -24.49 -20.52 0.54
N GLY A 383 -23.38 -19.82 0.32
CA GLY A 383 -22.64 -19.95 -0.93
C GLY A 383 -21.26 -19.31 -0.89
N GLY A 384 -20.49 -19.55 -1.93
CA GLY A 384 -19.11 -19.10 -2.04
C GLY A 384 -18.68 -18.93 -3.49
N ARG A 385 -17.42 -18.54 -3.67
CA ARG A 385 -16.73 -18.64 -4.96
C ARG A 385 -15.31 -19.12 -4.72
N LEU A 386 -14.72 -19.74 -5.72
CA LEU A 386 -13.29 -20.04 -5.71
C LEU A 386 -12.51 -18.71 -5.70
N GLU A 387 -11.65 -18.54 -4.72
CA GLU A 387 -10.75 -17.40 -4.58
C GLU A 387 -9.31 -17.90 -4.64
N CYS A 388 -8.38 -17.09 -5.12
CA CYS A 388 -6.96 -17.33 -5.01
C CYS A 388 -6.25 -16.13 -4.38
N THR A 389 -5.09 -16.35 -3.78
CA THR A 389 -4.35 -15.36 -2.98
C THR A 389 -2.96 -15.11 -3.54
N MET A 390 -2.50 -13.86 -3.50
CA MET A 390 -1.29 -13.45 -4.24
C MET A 390 -0.02 -13.90 -3.54
N GLN A 391 -0.05 -13.89 -2.20
CA GLN A 391 1.10 -14.22 -1.36
C GLN A 391 1.44 -15.71 -1.38
N ASN A 392 0.47 -16.58 -1.69
CA ASN A 392 0.70 -18.01 -1.81
C ASN A 392 1.51 -18.40 -3.06
N ILE A 393 1.94 -17.43 -3.88
CA ILE A 393 2.99 -17.70 -4.88
C ILE A 393 4.25 -18.28 -4.22
N ALA A 394 4.47 -17.96 -2.95
CA ALA A 394 5.50 -18.54 -2.07
C ALA A 394 5.54 -20.06 -2.09
N ASP A 395 4.38 -20.72 -2.30
CA ASP A 395 4.28 -22.18 -2.35
C ASP A 395 5.06 -22.81 -3.52
N ASN A 396 5.54 -22.00 -4.47
CA ASN A 396 6.36 -22.41 -5.60
C ASN A 396 7.87 -22.20 -5.39
N TYR A 397 8.29 -21.64 -4.26
CA TYR A 397 9.68 -21.22 -4.01
C TYR A 397 10.32 -21.97 -2.84
N PHE A 398 10.17 -23.30 -2.83
CA PHE A 398 10.78 -24.16 -1.83
C PHE A 398 12.19 -24.58 -2.29
N ASN A 399 13.15 -24.55 -1.37
CA ASN A 399 14.49 -25.04 -1.60
C ASN A 399 14.57 -26.50 -1.11
N SER A 400 15.09 -27.39 -1.97
CA SER A 400 15.20 -28.83 -1.68
C SER A 400 16.60 -29.19 -1.17
N TYR A 401 16.66 -30.09 -0.19
CA TYR A 401 17.86 -30.58 0.47
C TYR A 401 17.82 -32.11 0.63
N SER A 402 18.98 -32.75 0.56
CA SER A 402 19.11 -34.20 0.69
C SER A 402 18.89 -34.72 2.12
N SER A 403 19.02 -33.87 3.13
CA SER A 403 18.84 -34.19 4.54
C SER A 403 18.03 -33.11 5.25
N ARG A 404 17.37 -33.50 6.36
CA ARG A 404 16.62 -32.56 7.20
C ARG A 404 17.55 -31.49 7.76
N CYS A 405 17.15 -30.23 7.64
CA CYS A 405 17.84 -29.10 8.24
C CYS A 405 17.27 -28.84 9.63
N TYR A 406 18.15 -28.62 10.62
CA TYR A 406 17.73 -28.42 12.01
C TYR A 406 17.78 -26.95 12.45
N ASN A 407 18.71 -26.13 11.92
CA ASN A 407 18.83 -24.69 12.20
C ASN A 407 19.37 -23.92 10.97
N ASP A 408 19.11 -22.61 10.91
CA ASP A 408 19.69 -21.62 9.98
C ASP A 408 19.50 -21.92 8.48
N VAL A 409 18.35 -22.51 8.13
CA VAL A 409 18.03 -22.76 6.71
C VAL A 409 17.56 -21.47 6.04
N GLU A 410 16.91 -20.59 6.80
CA GLU A 410 16.20 -19.39 6.34
C GLU A 410 17.09 -18.43 5.55
N ASP A 411 18.35 -18.21 5.97
CA ASP A 411 19.30 -17.35 5.27
C ASP A 411 19.60 -17.82 3.83
N LYS A 412 19.45 -19.12 3.57
CA LYS A 412 19.71 -19.74 2.27
C LYS A 412 18.46 -19.91 1.42
N LEU A 413 17.27 -19.66 1.98
CA LEU A 413 16.02 -19.82 1.26
C LEU A 413 15.82 -18.73 0.21
N ASP A 414 15.10 -19.07 -0.84
CA ASP A 414 14.66 -18.13 -1.88
C ASP A 414 13.58 -17.17 -1.34
N THR A 415 12.86 -17.58 -0.30
CA THR A 415 11.82 -16.82 0.39
C THR A 415 12.33 -16.28 1.70
N PHE A 416 12.03 -15.03 2.04
CA PHE A 416 12.48 -14.41 3.29
C PHE A 416 11.40 -13.53 3.92
N ILE A 417 11.64 -13.11 5.16
CA ILE A 417 10.73 -12.27 5.93
C ILE A 417 11.51 -11.17 6.65
N VAL A 418 10.90 -9.98 6.74
CA VAL A 418 11.37 -8.87 7.58
C VAL A 418 10.28 -8.49 8.57
N TYR A 419 10.70 -8.06 9.76
CA TYR A 419 9.82 -7.65 10.85
C TYR A 419 10.01 -6.17 11.18
N ASN A 420 8.92 -5.49 11.54
CA ASN A 420 8.96 -4.17 12.15
C ASN A 420 7.71 -3.96 13.03
N GLU A 421 7.62 -2.80 13.69
CA GLU A 421 6.46 -2.39 14.47
C GLU A 421 5.19 -2.37 13.63
N ARG A 422 4.08 -2.91 14.17
CA ARG A 422 2.81 -3.03 13.46
C ARG A 422 2.35 -1.71 12.83
N ARG A 423 2.40 -0.61 13.57
CA ARG A 423 1.99 0.74 13.12
C ARG A 423 2.86 1.30 11.98
N ARG A 424 4.02 0.69 11.71
CA ARG A 424 4.90 1.03 10.57
C ARG A 424 4.72 0.12 9.36
N VAL A 425 4.16 -1.08 9.56
CA VAL A 425 3.95 -2.05 8.48
C VAL A 425 2.50 -2.09 8.02
N THR A 426 1.53 -2.09 8.93
CA THR A 426 0.12 -2.28 8.61
C THR A 426 -0.82 -1.46 9.48
N SER A 427 -1.56 -0.56 8.81
CA SER A 427 -2.74 0.10 9.34
C SER A 427 -3.68 0.41 8.19
N SER A 428 -4.85 -0.23 8.19
CA SER A 428 -5.69 -0.32 7.00
C SER A 428 -7.02 0.42 7.16
N ALA A 429 -7.37 1.31 6.23
CA ALA A 429 -8.71 1.89 6.13
C ALA A 429 -9.63 0.98 5.29
N LYS A 430 -10.20 -0.07 5.91
CA LYS A 430 -10.92 -1.14 5.20
C LYS A 430 -12.40 -1.28 5.55
N LYS A 431 -12.83 -0.83 6.72
CA LYS A 431 -14.24 -0.95 7.15
C LYS A 431 -14.76 0.32 7.82
N LYS A 432 -16.04 0.58 7.62
CA LYS A 432 -16.77 1.59 8.37
C LYS A 432 -16.96 1.13 9.81
N ARG A 433 -16.81 2.03 10.77
CA ARG A 433 -17.18 1.78 12.17
C ARG A 433 -18.68 1.49 12.26
N ARG A 434 -19.05 0.43 12.99
CA ARG A 434 -20.46 0.12 13.27
C ARG A 434 -20.94 1.00 14.42
N HIS A 435 -22.22 1.37 14.40
CA HIS A 435 -22.80 2.17 15.47
C HIS A 435 -22.67 1.46 16.82
N GLY A 436 -22.11 2.14 17.82
CA GLY A 436 -21.86 1.58 19.17
C GLY A 436 -20.63 0.67 19.30
N ASP A 437 -19.88 0.42 18.22
CA ASP A 437 -18.62 -0.32 18.28
C ASP A 437 -17.48 0.59 18.80
N LYS A 438 -16.79 0.13 19.84
CA LYS A 438 -15.63 0.83 20.42
C LYS A 438 -14.33 0.53 19.66
N SER A 439 -14.31 -0.50 18.82
CA SER A 439 -13.10 -0.88 18.08
C SER A 439 -12.87 0.02 16.88
N LEU A 440 -11.74 0.72 16.87
CA LEU A 440 -11.25 1.48 15.70
C LEU A 440 -10.37 0.62 14.77
N HIS A 441 -10.20 -0.67 15.06
CA HIS A 441 -9.33 -1.55 14.27
C HIS A 441 -9.78 -1.59 12.80
N GLN A 442 -8.85 -1.34 11.87
CA GLN A 442 -9.09 -1.30 10.41
C GLN A 442 -10.13 -0.27 9.92
N THR A 443 -10.43 0.75 10.73
CA THR A 443 -11.28 1.88 10.34
C THR A 443 -10.42 3.05 9.83
N PRO A 444 -10.96 3.99 9.03
CA PRO A 444 -10.26 5.22 8.68
C PRO A 444 -9.78 6.02 9.90
N ASP A 445 -10.59 6.11 10.95
CA ASP A 445 -10.25 6.80 12.20
C ASP A 445 -9.07 6.14 12.92
N GLY A 446 -9.10 4.81 13.09
CA GLY A 446 -8.00 4.07 13.71
C GLY A 446 -6.70 4.17 12.90
N ALA A 447 -6.80 4.15 11.57
CA ALA A 447 -5.65 4.34 10.70
C ALA A 447 -5.06 5.77 10.78
N LEU A 448 -5.90 6.78 11.00
CA LEU A 448 -5.43 8.15 11.24
C LEU A 448 -4.66 8.22 12.56
N LEU A 449 -5.17 7.62 13.64
CA LEU A 449 -4.48 7.60 14.93
C LEU A 449 -3.09 6.94 14.84
N ASP A 450 -2.95 5.88 14.05
CA ASP A 450 -1.64 5.26 13.81
C ASP A 450 -0.67 6.19 13.04
N ILE A 451 -1.17 6.95 12.06
CA ILE A 451 -0.36 8.00 11.39
C ILE A 451 0.09 9.07 12.40
N LEU A 452 -0.81 9.51 13.28
CA LEU A 452 -0.49 10.54 14.28
C LEU A 452 0.49 10.03 15.35
N ARG A 453 0.39 8.75 15.76
CA ARG A 453 1.39 8.10 16.61
C ARG A 453 2.75 8.03 15.94
N ASN A 454 2.79 7.69 14.65
CA ASN A 454 4.04 7.70 13.88
C ASN A 454 4.62 9.12 13.75
N ALA A 455 3.79 10.13 13.57
CA ALA A 455 4.23 11.53 13.55
C ALA A 455 4.77 11.98 14.92
N HIS A 456 4.10 11.59 16.01
CA HIS A 456 4.58 11.80 17.37
C HIS A 456 5.96 11.16 17.58
N ASP A 457 6.11 9.86 17.31
CA ASP A 457 7.40 9.16 17.44
C ASP A 457 8.53 9.83 16.65
N LEU A 458 8.22 10.26 15.43
CA LEU A 458 9.16 10.89 14.52
C LEU A 458 9.64 12.24 15.06
N LEU A 459 8.69 13.12 15.44
CA LEU A 459 8.97 14.50 15.83
C LEU A 459 9.47 14.62 17.28
N SER A 460 9.04 13.74 18.18
CA SER A 460 9.56 13.69 19.56
C SER A 460 11.06 13.36 19.60
N GLN A 461 11.56 12.59 18.62
CA GLN A 461 13.00 12.35 18.42
C GLN A 461 13.77 13.56 17.87
N CYS A 462 13.08 14.63 17.50
CA CYS A 462 13.64 15.91 17.06
C CYS A 462 13.60 16.98 18.15
N ASP A 463 13.43 16.62 19.43
CA ASP A 463 13.24 17.56 20.56
C ASP A 463 12.01 18.48 20.43
N ILE A 464 10.99 18.05 19.68
CA ILE A 464 9.70 18.76 19.57
C ILE A 464 8.75 18.22 20.64
N ARG A 465 8.23 19.10 21.50
CA ARG A 465 7.22 18.73 22.50
C ARG A 465 5.83 18.58 21.87
N LEU A 466 5.22 17.42 22.02
CA LEU A 466 3.90 17.07 21.49
C LEU A 466 3.10 16.33 22.58
N PRO A 467 1.75 16.41 22.59
CA PRO A 467 0.95 15.54 23.45
C PRO A 467 1.03 14.09 22.93
N GLU A 468 0.93 13.12 23.83
CA GLU A 468 0.89 11.71 23.44
C GLU A 468 -0.47 11.36 22.82
N VAL A 469 -0.45 10.42 21.86
CA VAL A 469 -1.68 9.84 21.30
C VAL A 469 -2.01 8.56 22.06
N GLU A 470 -2.99 8.65 22.96
CA GLU A 470 -3.39 7.57 23.87
C GLU A 470 -4.06 6.38 23.14
N ALA A 471 -4.65 5.46 23.90
CA ALA A 471 -5.32 4.29 23.35
C ALA A 471 -6.54 4.66 22.49
N ASN A 472 -6.88 3.79 21.52
CA ASN A 472 -7.95 4.05 20.55
C ASN A 472 -9.31 4.35 21.21
N GLU A 473 -9.56 3.73 22.36
CA GLU A 473 -10.80 3.83 23.13
C GLU A 473 -11.10 5.28 23.56
N ASN A 474 -10.06 6.10 23.73
CA ASN A 474 -10.18 7.49 24.17
C ASN A 474 -10.62 8.44 23.03
N TYR A 475 -10.54 7.97 21.79
CA TYR A 475 -10.85 8.74 20.58
C TYR A 475 -12.04 8.19 19.79
N VAL A 476 -12.81 7.28 20.40
CA VAL A 476 -14.00 6.67 19.76
C VAL A 476 -15.10 7.71 19.52
N ASP A 477 -15.27 8.61 20.49
CA ASP A 477 -16.33 9.63 20.51
C ASP A 477 -15.77 11.06 20.56
N SER A 478 -14.45 11.20 20.41
CA SER A 478 -13.73 12.49 20.36
C SER A 478 -12.81 12.55 19.13
N GLY A 479 -12.35 13.75 18.78
CA GLY A 479 -11.32 13.91 17.76
C GLY A 479 -9.92 13.52 18.28
N PRO A 480 -8.93 13.32 17.39
CA PRO A 480 -7.54 13.14 17.81
C PRO A 480 -7.01 14.36 18.57
N PRO A 481 -5.92 14.22 19.35
CA PRO A 481 -5.39 15.32 20.17
C PRO A 481 -4.73 16.43 19.34
N PHE A 482 -4.41 16.16 18.07
CA PHE A 482 -3.89 17.09 17.08
C PHE A 482 -4.05 16.50 15.68
N LEU A 483 -3.78 17.28 14.64
CA LEU A 483 -3.61 16.78 13.26
C LEU A 483 -2.24 17.15 12.73
N ILE A 484 -1.41 16.15 12.40
CA ILE A 484 -0.13 16.35 11.74
C ILE A 484 -0.11 15.56 10.45
N LEU A 485 0.02 16.26 9.32
CA LEU A 485 0.09 15.67 7.98
C LEU A 485 1.38 16.13 7.30
N LEU A 486 2.28 15.19 7.09
CA LEU A 486 3.62 15.42 6.54
C LEU A 486 3.68 14.88 5.10
N HIS A 487 4.18 15.68 4.17
CA HIS A 487 4.44 15.20 2.81
C HIS A 487 5.48 14.06 2.85
N PRO A 488 5.25 12.90 2.20
CA PRO A 488 6.20 11.77 2.24
C PRO A 488 7.63 12.13 1.76
N ALA A 489 7.74 13.09 0.84
CA ALA A 489 9.02 13.60 0.34
C ALA A 489 9.80 14.55 1.27
N LEU A 490 9.27 14.88 2.45
CA LEU A 490 10.13 15.40 3.53
C LEU A 490 11.26 14.41 3.82
N GLY A 491 11.00 13.12 3.65
CA GLY A 491 11.96 12.04 3.69
C GLY A 491 11.20 10.73 3.81
N PRO A 492 11.20 9.85 2.78
CA PRO A 492 10.52 8.55 2.89
C PRO A 492 11.18 7.65 3.96
N LEU A 493 12.40 8.00 4.39
CA LEU A 493 13.05 7.47 5.58
C LEU A 493 12.94 8.46 6.74
N TRP A 494 12.63 7.96 7.93
CA TRP A 494 12.54 8.81 9.13
C TRP A 494 13.88 9.48 9.47
N GLU A 495 15.02 8.81 9.22
CA GLU A 495 16.35 9.42 9.45
C GLU A 495 16.56 10.69 8.61
N VAL A 496 15.98 10.74 7.40
CA VAL A 496 16.05 11.90 6.50
C VAL A 496 15.13 13.00 7.02
N THR A 497 13.88 12.65 7.35
CA THR A 497 12.90 13.64 7.82
C THR A 497 13.38 14.32 9.10
N LYS A 498 13.93 13.56 10.07
CA LYS A 498 14.38 14.09 11.37
C LYS A 498 15.41 15.21 11.24
N GLN A 499 16.29 15.17 10.24
CA GLN A 499 17.32 16.19 10.06
C GLN A 499 16.76 17.58 9.69
N LYS A 500 15.52 17.62 9.15
CA LYS A 500 14.80 18.84 8.78
C LYS A 500 14.07 19.50 9.95
N PHE A 501 13.95 18.81 11.09
CA PHE A 501 13.25 19.27 12.29
C PHE A 501 14.19 19.29 13.48
N TYR A 502 14.11 20.34 14.31
CA TYR A 502 14.84 20.38 15.58
C TYR A 502 14.22 21.39 16.52
N GLY A 503 13.84 20.96 17.73
CA GLY A 503 13.32 21.78 18.80
C GLY A 503 11.93 22.37 18.55
N GLY A 504 11.29 22.85 19.62
CA GLY A 504 10.01 23.56 19.58
C GLY A 504 8.87 22.79 20.25
N SER A 505 7.64 23.07 19.83
CA SER A 505 6.45 22.40 20.37
C SER A 505 5.25 22.51 19.43
N VAL A 506 4.37 21.52 19.49
CA VAL A 506 3.03 21.54 18.89
C VAL A 506 2.03 21.25 20.01
N SER A 507 1.17 22.21 20.31
CA SER A 507 0.19 22.13 21.40
C SER A 507 -0.98 21.20 21.04
N GLU A 508 -1.66 20.68 22.06
CA GLU A 508 -2.94 19.99 21.90
C GLU A 508 -3.95 20.87 21.13
N GLY A 509 -4.76 20.24 20.29
CA GLY A 509 -5.70 20.91 19.38
C GLY A 509 -5.04 21.58 18.18
N SER A 510 -3.73 21.46 17.99
CA SER A 510 -3.04 22.08 16.86
C SER A 510 -3.16 21.27 15.56
N GLU A 511 -3.00 21.96 14.45
CA GLU A 511 -2.92 21.39 13.12
C GLU A 511 -1.62 21.81 12.44
N LEU A 512 -0.85 20.83 11.97
CA LEU A 512 0.33 21.04 11.13
C LEU A 512 0.17 20.27 9.82
N LYS A 513 0.13 21.00 8.70
CA LYS A 513 0.15 20.40 7.37
C LYS A 513 1.33 20.94 6.57
N ILE A 514 2.25 20.05 6.20
CA ILE A 514 3.47 20.41 5.45
C ILE A 514 3.41 19.72 4.10
N GLU A 515 3.08 20.47 3.06
CA GLU A 515 3.06 20.05 1.66
C GLU A 515 4.22 20.69 0.89
N VAL A 516 5.45 20.46 1.39
CA VAL A 516 6.71 20.91 0.80
C VAL A 516 7.81 19.89 1.11
N ALA A 517 8.77 19.68 0.20
CA ALA A 517 9.88 18.74 0.39
C ALA A 517 11.14 19.43 0.93
N GLU A 518 11.45 20.63 0.47
CA GLU A 518 12.55 21.47 0.97
C GLU A 518 12.03 22.30 2.16
N PHE A 519 12.17 21.73 3.35
CA PHE A 519 11.67 22.27 4.59
C PHE A 519 12.76 22.39 5.64
N PHE A 520 12.72 23.48 6.42
CA PHE A 520 13.63 23.70 7.54
C PHE A 520 12.84 24.22 8.74
N TRP A 521 12.87 23.46 9.83
CA TRP A 521 12.21 23.78 11.10
C TRP A 521 13.23 23.82 12.23
N ARG A 522 13.35 24.97 12.90
CA ARG A 522 14.15 25.14 14.12
C ARG A 522 13.36 25.90 15.18
N ASN A 523 13.14 25.25 16.32
CA ASN A 523 12.52 25.84 17.52
C ASN A 523 11.17 26.53 17.27
N VAL A 524 10.32 25.96 16.41
CA VAL A 524 9.00 26.54 16.11
C VAL A 524 7.98 26.09 17.15
N GLN A 525 7.16 27.03 17.62
CA GLN A 525 6.07 26.77 18.56
C GLN A 525 4.75 26.95 17.83
N LEU A 526 3.92 25.91 17.82
CA LEU A 526 2.63 25.91 17.17
C LEU A 526 1.52 25.71 18.20
N ASN A 527 0.62 26.68 18.30
CA ASN A 527 -0.65 26.59 19.00
C ASN A 527 -1.74 27.14 18.07
N GLY A 528 -2.48 26.23 17.45
CA GLY A 528 -3.45 26.52 16.38
C GLY A 528 -3.11 25.78 15.09
N SER A 529 -3.48 26.35 13.94
CA SER A 529 -3.28 25.77 12.61
C SER A 529 -2.13 26.44 11.84
N LEU A 530 -1.21 25.62 11.32
CA LEU A 530 -0.17 25.98 10.35
C LEU A 530 -0.27 25.07 9.12
N ILE A 531 -0.52 25.66 7.96
CA ILE A 531 -0.61 24.97 6.68
C ILE A 531 0.39 25.56 5.70
N ILE A 532 1.26 24.73 5.15
CA ILE A 532 2.24 25.10 4.12
C ILE A 532 1.94 24.30 2.87
N LEU A 533 1.65 24.99 1.77
CA LEU A 533 1.29 24.40 0.48
C LEU A 533 2.28 24.87 -0.58
N ALA A 534 3.04 23.94 -1.17
CA ALA A 534 3.78 24.22 -2.40
C ALA A 534 3.05 23.63 -3.60
N GLU A 535 2.94 24.42 -4.67
CA GLU A 535 2.47 23.95 -5.97
C GLU A 535 3.46 22.92 -6.55
N ASN A 536 4.74 23.29 -6.59
CA ASN A 536 5.83 22.39 -6.97
C ASN A 536 6.52 21.83 -5.73
N VAL A 537 6.06 20.67 -5.24
CA VAL A 537 6.64 20.05 -4.04
C VAL A 537 7.98 19.37 -4.32
N LEU A 538 8.05 18.64 -5.43
CA LEU A 538 9.17 17.76 -5.81
C LEU A 538 10.00 18.35 -6.96
N GLY A 539 9.38 19.27 -7.69
CA GLY A 539 9.92 19.95 -8.85
C GLY A 539 8.80 20.44 -9.76
N SER A 540 9.16 20.82 -10.99
CA SER A 540 8.23 21.39 -11.98
C SER A 540 7.71 20.35 -12.96
N THR A 541 6.53 20.63 -13.51
CA THR A 541 5.85 19.75 -14.47
C THR A 541 5.96 20.32 -15.87
N GLU A 542 6.40 19.50 -16.83
CA GLU A 542 6.54 19.84 -18.24
C GLU A 542 5.68 18.90 -19.10
N ILE A 543 5.24 19.37 -20.26
CA ILE A 543 4.51 18.54 -21.22
C ILE A 543 5.53 17.94 -22.18
N ASN A 544 5.58 16.61 -22.26
CA ASN A 544 6.48 15.92 -23.19
C ASN A 544 5.96 15.98 -24.64
N GLU A 545 6.76 15.47 -25.59
CA GLU A 545 6.42 15.43 -27.02
C GLU A 545 5.11 14.67 -27.33
N ARG A 546 4.65 13.81 -26.41
CA ARG A 546 3.41 13.04 -26.52
C ARG A 546 2.20 13.76 -25.91
N GLY A 547 2.37 14.98 -25.42
CA GLY A 547 1.33 15.75 -24.73
C GLY A 547 1.06 15.29 -23.30
N GLU A 548 1.95 14.47 -22.71
CA GLU A 548 1.80 13.97 -21.35
C GLU A 548 2.46 14.91 -20.34
N SER A 549 1.81 15.10 -19.21
CA SER A 549 2.34 15.84 -18.05
C SER A 549 3.38 15.01 -17.31
N ILE A 550 4.62 15.49 -17.27
CA ILE A 550 5.79 14.83 -16.66
C ILE A 550 6.40 15.75 -15.60
N LEU A 551 6.48 15.24 -14.38
CA LEU A 551 7.16 15.86 -13.25
C LEU A 551 8.66 15.63 -13.38
N HIS A 552 9.44 16.72 -13.35
CA HIS A 552 10.90 16.71 -13.33
C HIS A 552 11.40 17.05 -11.92
N TYR A 553 12.08 16.09 -11.29
CA TYR A 553 12.58 16.27 -9.92
C TYR A 553 13.70 17.31 -9.85
N GLY A 554 13.72 18.07 -8.75
CA GLY A 554 14.81 18.98 -8.41
C GLY A 554 14.88 20.29 -9.18
N ARG A 555 13.96 20.54 -10.11
CA ARG A 555 13.79 21.86 -10.74
C ARG A 555 12.70 22.64 -10.03
N ARG A 556 12.96 23.90 -9.64
CA ARG A 556 11.91 24.88 -9.30
C ARG A 556 10.83 24.36 -8.34
N CYS A 557 11.19 24.15 -7.08
CA CYS A 557 10.27 23.69 -6.04
C CYS A 557 10.09 24.75 -4.94
N GLY A 558 8.94 24.72 -4.27
CA GLY A 558 8.69 25.60 -3.14
C GLY A 558 9.60 25.27 -1.96
N ARG A 559 10.06 26.28 -1.21
CA ARG A 559 10.88 26.09 -0.01
C ARG A 559 10.33 26.87 1.17
N CYS A 560 10.41 26.29 2.36
CA CYS A 560 9.98 26.98 3.57
C CYS A 560 11.00 26.79 4.71
N LYS A 561 11.46 27.90 5.27
CA LYS A 561 12.41 27.98 6.38
C LYS A 561 11.77 28.72 7.56
N LEU A 562 11.63 28.04 8.68
CA LEU A 562 11.07 28.57 9.92
C LEU A 562 12.10 28.43 11.04
N GLN A 563 12.49 29.56 11.63
CA GLN A 563 13.49 29.61 12.70
C GLN A 563 12.99 30.47 13.86
N ASN A 564 12.86 29.87 15.05
CA ASN A 564 12.36 30.54 16.26
C ASN A 564 10.98 31.23 16.06
N VAL A 565 10.11 30.64 15.22
CA VAL A 565 8.78 31.18 14.91
C VAL A 565 7.77 30.70 15.94
N LYS A 566 6.88 31.58 16.39
CA LYS A 566 5.73 31.21 17.22
C LYS A 566 4.43 31.50 16.47
N VAL A 567 3.58 30.49 16.35
CA VAL A 567 2.28 30.58 15.68
C VAL A 567 1.19 30.44 16.74
N PHE A 568 0.33 31.45 16.85
CA PHE A 568 -0.78 31.49 17.80
C PHE A 568 -2.07 31.87 17.09
N ASN A 569 -2.98 30.92 16.87
CA ASN A 569 -4.29 31.21 16.29
C ASN A 569 -5.33 30.20 16.80
N LYS A 570 -6.61 30.47 16.55
CA LYS A 570 -7.71 29.59 17.03
C LYS A 570 -7.77 28.22 16.37
N GLY A 571 -7.08 27.99 15.24
CA GLY A 571 -7.01 26.70 14.58
C GLY A 571 -8.35 26.09 14.20
N ILE A 572 -8.43 24.75 14.30
CA ILE A 572 -9.62 23.94 14.04
C ILE A 572 -10.69 24.21 15.12
N ASP A 573 -11.95 24.34 14.69
CA ASP A 573 -13.08 24.24 15.62
C ASP A 573 -13.35 22.77 15.96
N TRP A 574 -12.72 22.27 17.02
CA TRP A 574 -12.84 20.88 17.48
C TRP A 574 -14.23 20.51 17.99
N ASN A 575 -15.10 21.49 18.26
CA ASN A 575 -16.47 21.25 18.69
C ASN A 575 -17.44 21.10 17.51
N CYS A 576 -16.98 21.34 16.27
CA CYS A 576 -17.80 21.20 15.09
C CYS A 576 -18.12 19.73 14.79
N CYS A 577 -19.39 19.34 14.94
CA CYS A 577 -19.86 17.98 14.69
C CYS A 577 -19.78 17.53 13.22
N GLN A 578 -19.52 18.46 12.29
CA GLN A 578 -19.34 18.17 10.86
C GLN A 578 -17.92 17.75 10.50
N ASN A 579 -16.95 17.91 11.41
CA ASN A 579 -15.56 17.55 11.15
C ASN A 579 -15.41 16.05 10.86
N ILE A 580 -14.69 15.73 9.79
CA ILE A 580 -14.25 14.37 9.45
C ILE A 580 -12.73 14.37 9.38
N TYR A 581 -12.11 14.13 10.54
CA TYR A 581 -10.66 14.25 10.74
C TYR A 581 -9.84 13.38 9.77
N TRP A 582 -10.24 12.11 9.57
CA TRP A 582 -9.53 11.20 8.66
C TRP A 582 -9.68 11.56 7.18
N LYS A 583 -10.65 12.40 6.80
CA LYS A 583 -10.72 12.99 5.46
C LYS A 583 -9.92 14.28 5.35
N HIS A 584 -9.47 14.84 6.46
CA HIS A 584 -9.00 16.23 6.57
C HIS A 584 -10.06 17.26 6.17
N ASP A 585 -11.34 16.91 6.34
CA ASP A 585 -12.48 17.79 6.10
C ASP A 585 -12.89 18.42 7.45
N VAL A 586 -12.29 19.56 7.76
CA VAL A 586 -12.38 20.20 9.09
C VAL A 586 -12.65 21.70 8.96
N GLN A 587 -13.47 22.22 9.87
CA GLN A 587 -13.76 23.65 10.00
C GLN A 587 -12.65 24.35 10.80
N ARG A 588 -12.24 25.54 10.36
CA ARG A 588 -11.20 26.35 11.01
C ARG A 588 -11.74 27.71 11.36
N SER A 589 -11.40 28.18 12.56
CA SER A 589 -11.68 29.55 13.01
C SER A 589 -10.60 30.53 12.52
N GLU A 590 -9.33 30.14 12.62
CA GLU A 590 -8.18 30.93 12.17
C GLU A 590 -7.07 29.97 11.71
N VAL A 591 -6.23 30.40 10.78
CA VAL A 591 -5.10 29.61 10.27
C VAL A 591 -3.95 30.52 9.88
N LEU A 592 -2.72 30.03 10.06
CA LEU A 592 -1.56 30.54 9.33
C LEU A 592 -1.37 29.66 8.09
N GLN A 593 -1.64 30.20 6.92
CA GLN A 593 -1.50 29.52 5.65
C GLN A 593 -0.37 30.15 4.83
N ILE A 594 0.56 29.33 4.35
CA ILE A 594 1.65 29.72 3.46
C ILE A 594 1.45 28.99 2.15
N ILE A 595 1.35 29.72 1.04
CA ILE A 595 1.13 29.21 -0.31
C ILE A 595 2.33 29.61 -1.17
N LEU A 596 3.03 28.63 -1.70
CA LEU A 596 4.24 28.79 -2.50
C LEU A 596 3.94 28.40 -3.95
N HIS A 597 3.95 29.37 -4.85
CA HIS A 597 3.78 29.16 -6.28
C HIS A 597 5.11 28.85 -6.95
N GLY A 598 5.15 27.87 -7.85
CA GLY A 598 6.37 27.50 -8.58
C GLY A 598 7.60 27.30 -7.68
N ASN A 599 8.65 28.08 -7.89
CA ASN A 599 9.92 28.07 -7.14
C ASN A 599 9.94 29.03 -5.93
N ALA A 600 8.79 29.42 -5.41
CA ALA A 600 8.70 30.40 -4.33
C ALA A 600 9.38 29.94 -3.02
N GLU A 601 9.89 30.90 -2.26
CA GLU A 601 10.55 30.66 -0.97
C GLU A 601 9.92 31.50 0.15
N PHE A 602 9.68 30.88 1.29
CA PHE A 602 9.21 31.56 2.49
C PHE A 602 10.22 31.38 3.62
N GLU A 603 10.63 32.49 4.24
CA GLU A 603 11.55 32.50 5.37
C GLU A 603 10.97 33.35 6.50
N ALA A 604 10.85 32.77 7.69
CA ALA A 604 10.46 33.51 8.88
C ALA A 604 11.43 33.21 10.03
N SER A 605 11.95 34.28 10.65
CA SER A 605 12.96 34.21 11.70
C SER A 605 12.60 35.10 12.88
N ASP A 606 12.61 34.55 14.10
CA ASP A 606 12.45 35.29 15.37
C ASP A 606 11.13 36.09 15.50
N VAL A 607 10.05 35.60 14.89
CA VAL A 607 8.75 36.29 14.84
C VAL A 607 7.62 35.56 15.54
N VAL A 608 6.62 36.33 15.96
CA VAL A 608 5.34 35.83 16.48
C VAL A 608 4.24 36.15 15.47
N LEU A 609 3.59 35.12 14.95
CA LEU A 609 2.49 35.21 13.99
C LEU A 609 1.19 34.88 14.72
N GLN A 610 0.42 35.91 15.07
CA GLN A 610 -0.81 35.79 15.85
C GLN A 610 -2.05 36.08 15.00
N GLY A 611 -3.08 35.24 15.12
CA GLY A 611 -4.34 35.35 14.40
C GLY A 611 -4.31 34.68 13.02
N ASN A 612 -5.27 35.05 12.18
CA ASN A 612 -5.43 34.51 10.83
C ASN A 612 -4.51 35.21 9.82
N HIS A 613 -3.65 34.46 9.13
CA HIS A 613 -2.71 34.97 8.13
C HIS A 613 -2.68 34.08 6.90
N VAL A 614 -2.64 34.68 5.71
CA VAL A 614 -2.39 33.98 4.46
C VAL A 614 -1.23 34.68 3.76
N PHE A 615 -0.12 33.96 3.56
CA PHE A 615 1.04 34.43 2.81
C PHE A 615 1.08 33.70 1.47
N GLU A 616 0.78 34.41 0.40
CA GLU A 616 0.94 33.92 -0.97
C GLU A 616 2.26 34.46 -1.53
N VAL A 617 3.18 33.55 -1.87
CA VAL A 617 4.48 33.90 -2.43
C VAL A 617 4.48 33.55 -3.92
N PRO A 618 4.61 34.54 -4.82
CA PRO A 618 4.63 34.31 -6.27
C PRO A 618 5.83 33.49 -6.73
N ASP A 619 5.69 32.83 -7.88
CA ASP A 619 6.79 32.10 -8.52
C ASP A 619 8.03 33.00 -8.71
N GLY A 620 9.20 32.42 -8.46
CA GLY A 620 10.48 33.13 -8.56
C GLY A 620 10.71 34.21 -7.50
N HIS A 621 9.92 34.26 -6.42
CA HIS A 621 10.09 35.23 -5.34
C HIS A 621 10.35 34.56 -3.99
N ARG A 622 11.03 35.30 -3.11
CA ARG A 622 11.29 34.93 -1.72
C ARG A 622 10.66 35.96 -0.78
N LEU A 623 9.76 35.50 0.07
CA LEU A 623 9.17 36.30 1.15
C LEU A 623 9.93 36.07 2.45
N LYS A 624 10.50 37.13 3.03
CA LYS A 624 11.17 37.13 4.32
C LYS A 624 10.34 37.87 5.36
N ILE A 625 10.19 37.28 6.53
CA ILE A 625 9.51 37.87 7.69
C ILE A 625 10.47 37.86 8.88
N VAL A 626 10.81 39.05 9.35
CA VAL A 626 11.72 39.28 10.49
C VAL A 626 11.14 40.32 11.44
N PRO A 627 11.68 40.49 12.66
CA PRO A 627 11.26 41.57 13.55
C PRO A 627 11.52 42.95 12.92
N GLY A 628 10.50 43.79 12.89
CA GLY A 628 10.59 45.19 12.47
C GLY A 628 10.48 46.15 13.66
N SER A 629 10.72 47.44 13.42
CA SER A 629 10.68 48.50 14.46
C SER A 629 9.31 48.69 15.12
N SER A 630 8.22 48.28 14.45
CA SER A 630 6.84 48.44 14.93
C SER A 630 5.95 47.21 14.65
N GLY A 631 6.54 46.03 14.44
CA GLY A 631 5.80 44.80 14.11
C GLY A 631 6.64 43.82 13.30
N LEU A 632 6.05 43.27 12.24
CA LEU A 632 6.74 42.40 11.29
C LEU A 632 7.35 43.23 10.16
N ALA A 633 8.64 43.05 9.88
CA ALA A 633 9.25 43.51 8.63
C ALA A 633 9.07 42.40 7.60
N ILE A 634 8.28 42.69 6.56
CA ILE A 634 7.98 41.76 5.46
C ILE A 634 8.65 42.27 4.20
N GLN A 635 9.51 41.45 3.60
CA GLN A 635 10.25 41.79 2.39
C GLN A 635 10.02 40.70 1.34
N LEU A 636 9.62 41.10 0.14
CA LEU A 636 9.47 40.21 -1.01
C LEU A 636 10.57 40.55 -2.02
N ASP A 637 11.53 39.63 -2.17
CA ASP A 637 12.65 39.76 -3.10
C ASP A 637 12.48 38.82 -4.29
N PRO A 638 12.80 39.22 -5.53
CA PRO A 638 12.96 38.25 -6.62
C PRO A 638 14.14 37.31 -6.32
N ILE A 639 14.00 36.04 -6.68
CA ILE A 639 15.10 35.07 -6.67
C ILE A 639 15.99 35.36 -7.88
N ASN A 640 17.29 35.50 -7.65
CA ASN A 640 18.24 35.78 -8.73
C ASN A 640 18.22 34.68 -9.80
N GLN A 641 18.51 35.06 -11.04
CA GLN A 641 18.36 34.16 -12.18
C GLN A 641 19.32 32.96 -12.17
N ASP A 642 20.50 33.12 -11.56
CA ASP A 642 21.47 32.06 -11.29
C ASP A 642 21.01 31.05 -10.23
N MET A 643 20.10 31.46 -9.34
CA MET A 643 19.52 30.63 -8.27
C MET A 643 18.14 30.06 -8.63
N MET A 644 17.61 30.35 -9.82
CA MET A 644 16.23 29.98 -10.19
C MET A 644 16.01 28.46 -10.21
N GLU A 645 17.04 27.67 -10.47
CA GLU A 645 16.94 26.21 -10.48
C GLU A 645 17.20 25.59 -9.09
N SER A 646 18.18 26.09 -8.34
CA SER A 646 18.58 25.53 -7.03
C SER A 646 17.79 26.09 -5.84
N GLY A 647 17.26 27.30 -5.96
CA GLY A 647 16.81 28.14 -4.86
C GLY A 647 17.96 28.86 -4.16
N SER A 648 17.62 29.74 -3.21
CA SER A 648 18.59 30.42 -2.34
C SER A 648 19.20 29.50 -1.28
N TRP A 649 18.56 28.36 -1.02
CA TRP A 649 19.11 27.28 -0.20
C TRP A 649 18.54 25.93 -0.61
N TYR A 650 19.25 24.85 -0.28
CA TYR A 650 18.75 23.49 -0.47
C TYR A 650 19.43 22.50 0.47
N TRP A 651 18.78 21.36 0.70
CA TRP A 651 19.41 20.22 1.36
C TRP A 651 20.26 19.41 0.37
N ASN A 652 21.54 19.25 0.66
CA ASN A 652 22.43 18.32 -0.02
C ASN A 652 22.46 16.97 0.69
N TYR A 653 22.29 15.88 -0.06
CA TYR A 653 22.13 14.53 0.49
C TYR A 653 23.39 13.73 0.20
N LYS A 654 23.94 13.07 1.20
CA LYS A 654 25.12 12.20 1.09
C LYS A 654 24.88 10.90 1.83
N VAL A 655 25.49 9.83 1.33
CA VAL A 655 25.56 8.57 2.05
C VAL A 655 26.85 8.56 2.88
N GLU A 656 26.73 8.36 4.20
CA GLU A 656 27.83 8.17 5.13
C GLU A 656 27.71 6.79 5.78
N GLY A 657 28.51 5.82 5.32
CA GLY A 657 28.35 4.42 5.73
C GLY A 657 27.01 3.85 5.26
N SER A 658 26.17 3.43 6.19
CA SER A 658 24.81 2.91 5.96
C SER A 658 23.71 3.97 6.12
N HIS A 659 24.08 5.22 6.40
CA HIS A 659 23.16 6.31 6.75
C HIS A 659 23.13 7.43 5.73
N ILE A 660 22.04 8.20 5.72
CA ILE A 660 21.90 9.39 4.88
C ILE A 660 22.07 10.65 5.72
N ARG A 661 23.03 11.51 5.34
CA ARG A 661 23.28 12.81 5.95
C ARG A 661 22.83 13.94 5.04
N LEU A 662 22.20 14.96 5.65
CA LEU A 662 21.77 16.18 5.01
C LEU A 662 22.66 17.35 5.46
N ASP A 663 23.26 18.04 4.50
CA ASP A 663 23.95 19.31 4.73
C ASP A 663 23.11 20.45 4.13
N LEU A 664 22.83 21.49 4.92
CA LEU A 664 22.18 22.70 4.42
C LEU A 664 23.19 23.52 3.63
N ILE A 665 22.87 23.83 2.37
CA ILE A 665 23.67 24.73 1.53
C ILE A 665 22.87 26.01 1.34
N GLU A 666 23.46 27.15 1.71
CA GLU A 666 22.94 28.49 1.47
C GLU A 666 23.79 29.14 0.39
N SER A 667 23.14 29.78 -0.59
CA SER A 667 23.78 30.40 -1.77
C SER A 667 24.00 31.89 -1.59
#